data_AF-A0A7D4U8U3-F1
#
_entry.id   AF-A0A7D4U8U3-F1
#
_cell.length_a   1.000
_cell.length_b   1.000
_cell.length_c   1.000
_cell.angle_alpha   90.00
_cell.angle_beta   90.00
_cell.angle_gamma   90.00
#
_symmetry.space_group_name_H-M   'P 1'
#
loop_
_entity.id
_entity.type
_entity.pdbx_description
1 polymer ?
#
loop_
_entity_poly.entity_id
_entity_poly.type
_entity_poly.pdbx_seq_one_letter_code
_entity_poly.pdbx_strand_id
1 'polypeptide(L)'
;MNIIPQIITQPLSSNDNGINTTYRAAIYISIVDAATGEQVPGNGIGVTYQYFYNGTPGITRTQNVIGSLLKIDDADYLEVSNYDGQPVYQLEIRIIAYDNTVPDEPPVDTTNCDVVITAVNIDSKESAPGADDAQITILAQSSQLPLNYSLDGVTYQPSPVFNGLHGGTYMAYVSDARGCTTTYNFSIETIKNLLIAGPSVNIGGSNISRWNAAFNPVVFTYQRKDFEVTNITADGNGKAIINISGSLAGLNPKDMVYLSAGAYKGVYEVKSVSAGQISIDIPYTSTDHNGGYININSLRPYYQVITEISYLDKGTSNTQIIRSVNRPDQTGLVKADISSFLQSLLYVQDGSNYSEINFRDINLSASYTIRYAEVWDNNNPIYISIENPYYVVYAAKQLGDAYGGNLANYVPFPSVDSQTKRASWITDFSEPVYSNGYPFDIGFIYSEALAGLDIYCELTMLDINRQPITGSTQAIGLLNEDGSFLINQDGSRYIIADSSTNDFPIAQHVGLNRLLIDQTFPPEAYYFTLTLKYDVDEVTHTITQTQTVRVDDMVDDRSVYLRWIGLTGSWNYYRFVYNQEVSLDVQNATIIKNYVSDWANQSGIEEVISKTAGQKMKVLAEDLSVADIKGLQSIKYSPKVQMLVNRNPVKWQTVVINTATFAEYETRNGQAPFSVTFNLPGINIQTQ
;
A
#
# COMPACT_ATOMS: atom_id res chain seq x y z
N MET A 1 -56.73 25.91 11.71
CA MET A 1 -55.56 26.52 11.05
C MET A 1 -56.01 26.89 9.65
N ASN A 2 -55.80 28.13 9.21
CA ASN A 2 -56.24 28.54 7.87
C ASN A 2 -55.07 28.24 6.92
N ILE A 3 -55.23 27.26 6.04
CA ILE A 3 -54.14 26.70 5.23
C ILE A 3 -54.47 26.84 3.75
N ILE A 4 -53.44 27.11 2.96
CA ILE A 4 -53.57 27.42 1.55
C ILE A 4 -52.58 26.54 0.77
N PRO A 5 -53.05 25.74 -0.21
CA PRO A 5 -52.16 25.05 -1.13
C PRO A 5 -51.58 26.03 -2.15
N GLN A 6 -50.31 25.83 -2.50
CA GLN A 6 -49.61 26.57 -3.54
C GLN A 6 -48.82 25.62 -4.45
N ILE A 7 -48.66 26.00 -5.72
CA ILE A 7 -47.80 25.27 -6.66
C ILE A 7 -46.38 25.80 -6.55
N ILE A 8 -45.43 24.89 -6.32
CA ILE A 8 -44.00 25.21 -6.30
C ILE A 8 -43.32 24.40 -7.40
N THR A 9 -42.39 25.05 -8.11
CA THR A 9 -41.57 24.41 -9.13
C THR A 9 -40.12 24.36 -8.68
N GLN A 10 -39.46 23.23 -8.92
CA GLN A 10 -38.03 23.06 -8.68
C GLN A 10 -37.34 22.69 -9.99
N PRO A 11 -36.35 23.48 -10.45
CA PRO A 11 -35.64 23.18 -11.69
C PRO A 11 -34.84 21.87 -11.54
N LEU A 12 -34.92 21.01 -12.56
CA LEU A 12 -34.19 19.74 -12.63
C LEU A 12 -33.04 19.80 -13.63
N SER A 13 -33.31 20.25 -14.86
CA SER A 13 -32.30 20.31 -15.92
C SER A 13 -32.70 21.31 -17.01
N SER A 14 -31.73 21.85 -17.72
CA SER A 14 -31.94 22.63 -18.95
C SER A 14 -31.13 22.05 -20.10
N ASN A 15 -31.70 22.05 -21.30
CA ASN A 15 -31.00 21.66 -22.53
C ASN A 15 -31.15 22.77 -23.58
N ASP A 16 -30.04 23.33 -24.02
CA ASP A 16 -29.99 24.40 -25.02
C ASP A 16 -29.27 23.91 -26.28
N ASN A 17 -30.00 23.95 -27.40
CA ASN A 17 -29.49 23.53 -28.71
C ASN A 17 -29.17 24.73 -29.63
N GLY A 18 -29.08 25.95 -29.08
CA GLY A 18 -28.69 27.17 -29.80
C GLY A 18 -29.81 27.86 -30.61
N ILE A 19 -31.01 27.30 -30.58
CA ILE A 19 -32.24 27.84 -31.21
C ILE A 19 -33.40 27.85 -30.21
N ASN A 20 -33.52 26.80 -29.38
CA ASN A 20 -34.51 26.64 -28.32
C ASN A 20 -33.81 26.19 -27.04
N THR A 21 -34.27 26.69 -25.89
CA THR A 21 -33.91 26.17 -24.58
C THR A 21 -35.08 25.39 -23.99
N THR A 22 -34.87 24.14 -23.60
CA THR A 22 -35.88 23.33 -22.90
C THR A 22 -35.53 23.26 -21.43
N TYR A 23 -36.48 23.60 -20.57
CA TYR A 23 -36.35 23.49 -19.12
C TYR A 23 -37.23 22.36 -18.60
N ARG A 24 -36.68 21.55 -17.71
CA ARG A 24 -37.40 20.51 -16.98
C ARG A 24 -37.48 20.90 -15.51
N ALA A 25 -38.67 20.85 -14.95
CA ALA A 25 -38.90 21.14 -13.53
C ALA A 25 -39.80 20.08 -12.89
N ALA A 26 -39.47 19.70 -11.65
CA ALA A 26 -40.37 18.96 -10.79
C ALA A 26 -41.43 19.93 -10.22
N ILE A 27 -42.69 19.54 -10.27
CA ILE A 27 -43.80 20.35 -9.77
C ILE A 27 -44.38 19.71 -8.51
N TYR A 28 -44.57 20.54 -7.49
CA TYR A 28 -45.09 20.13 -6.18
C TYR A 28 -46.31 20.96 -5.80
N ILE A 29 -47.21 20.33 -5.04
CA ILE A 29 -48.19 21.03 -4.21
C ILE A 29 -47.58 21.17 -2.83
N SER A 30 -47.48 22.39 -2.32
CA SER A 30 -47.06 22.70 -0.96
C SER A 30 -48.22 23.30 -0.18
N ILE A 31 -48.37 22.91 1.08
CA ILE A 31 -49.38 23.49 1.97
C ILE A 31 -48.70 24.49 2.88
N VAL A 32 -49.21 25.72 2.92
CA VAL A 32 -48.71 26.78 3.81
C VAL A 32 -49.80 27.30 4.74
N ASP A 33 -49.38 27.75 5.92
CA ASP A 33 -50.24 28.49 6.82
C ASP A 33 -50.49 29.91 6.26
N ALA A 34 -51.75 30.31 6.17
CA ALA A 34 -52.17 31.56 5.53
C ALA A 34 -51.68 32.82 6.26
N ALA A 35 -51.38 32.74 7.55
CA ALA A 35 -50.95 33.87 8.37
C ALA A 35 -49.43 34.05 8.38
N THR A 36 -48.67 32.96 8.28
CA THR A 36 -47.21 32.96 8.40
C THR A 36 -46.47 32.69 7.08
N GLY A 37 -47.13 32.05 6.11
CA GLY A 37 -46.53 31.62 4.85
C GLY A 37 -45.59 30.41 4.98
N GLU A 38 -45.45 29.85 6.17
CA GLU A 38 -44.59 28.69 6.42
C GLU A 38 -45.25 27.37 6.01
N GLN A 39 -44.45 26.41 5.58
CA GLN A 39 -44.92 25.09 5.16
C GLN A 39 -45.42 24.29 6.35
N VAL A 40 -46.63 23.75 6.24
CA VAL A 40 -47.26 22.92 7.27
C VAL A 40 -47.75 21.61 6.68
N PRO A 41 -47.86 20.52 7.47
CA PRO A 41 -48.42 19.26 6.99
C PRO A 41 -49.86 19.45 6.47
N GLY A 42 -50.14 18.91 5.28
CA GLY A 42 -51.45 18.98 4.63
C GLY A 42 -52.51 18.06 5.23
N ASN A 43 -52.13 17.12 6.09
CA ASN A 43 -53.03 16.21 6.82
C ASN A 43 -54.11 15.55 5.94
N GLY A 44 -53.78 15.20 4.69
CA GLY A 44 -54.68 14.49 3.78
C GLY A 44 -55.69 15.36 3.05
N ILE A 45 -55.54 16.68 3.06
CA ILE A 45 -56.44 17.59 2.33
C ILE A 45 -56.44 17.29 0.84
N GLY A 46 -57.66 17.17 0.30
CA GLY A 46 -57.89 17.03 -1.14
C GLY A 46 -57.66 18.36 -1.85
N VAL A 47 -56.63 18.42 -2.70
CA VAL A 47 -56.34 19.55 -3.57
C VAL A 47 -56.67 19.17 -5.01
N THR A 48 -57.56 19.93 -5.63
CA THR A 48 -57.94 19.80 -7.03
C THR A 48 -57.22 20.86 -7.86
N TYR A 49 -56.40 20.42 -8.81
CA TYR A 49 -55.64 21.27 -9.70
C TYR A 49 -55.87 20.89 -11.17
N GLN A 50 -55.68 21.86 -12.05
CA GLN A 50 -55.90 21.71 -13.49
C GLN A 50 -54.69 22.20 -14.26
N TYR A 51 -54.30 21.42 -15.27
CA TYR A 51 -53.26 21.79 -16.23
C TYR A 51 -53.85 22.72 -17.28
N PHE A 52 -53.17 23.81 -17.59
CA PHE A 52 -53.48 24.72 -18.68
C PHE A 52 -52.34 24.66 -19.67
N TYR A 53 -52.66 24.28 -20.91
CA TYR A 53 -51.69 24.27 -22.00
C TYR A 53 -52.00 25.47 -22.89
N ASN A 54 -51.09 26.46 -22.91
CA ASN A 54 -51.29 27.71 -23.65
C ASN A 54 -52.62 28.40 -23.30
N GLY A 55 -52.94 28.46 -22.00
CA GLY A 55 -54.18 29.06 -21.49
C GLY A 55 -55.46 28.23 -21.74
N THR A 56 -55.37 27.09 -22.43
CA THR A 56 -56.51 26.19 -22.63
C THR A 56 -56.60 25.19 -21.49
N PRO A 57 -57.75 25.05 -20.81
CA PRO A 57 -57.93 24.11 -19.71
C PRO A 57 -57.82 22.66 -20.20
N GLY A 58 -56.94 21.91 -19.56
CA GLY A 58 -56.70 20.49 -19.80
C GLY A 58 -57.21 19.63 -18.63
N ILE A 59 -56.49 18.55 -18.36
CA ILE A 59 -56.88 17.54 -17.37
C ILE A 59 -56.96 18.15 -15.98
N THR A 60 -58.01 17.81 -15.25
CA THR A 60 -58.18 18.13 -13.82
C THR A 60 -57.88 16.89 -12.99
N ARG A 61 -57.13 17.05 -11.90
CA ARG A 61 -56.79 15.97 -10.96
C ARG A 61 -57.04 16.42 -9.53
N THR A 62 -57.41 15.48 -8.68
CA THR A 62 -57.53 15.67 -7.23
C THR A 62 -56.56 14.73 -6.54
N GLN A 63 -55.75 15.26 -5.63
CA GLN A 63 -54.83 14.45 -4.81
C GLN A 63 -54.89 14.87 -3.34
N ASN A 64 -54.74 13.88 -2.46
CA ASN A 64 -54.68 14.12 -1.02
C ASN A 64 -53.21 14.35 -0.60
N VAL A 65 -52.95 15.48 0.05
CA VAL A 65 -51.59 15.88 0.44
C VAL A 65 -51.34 15.43 1.89
N ILE A 66 -50.64 14.30 2.07
CA ILE A 66 -50.42 13.65 3.37
C ILE A 66 -49.24 14.28 4.16
N GLY A 67 -48.32 14.99 3.48
CA GLY A 67 -47.18 15.71 4.07
C GLY A 67 -47.24 17.23 3.82
N SER A 68 -46.13 17.95 4.01
CA SER A 68 -46.07 19.40 3.68
C SER A 68 -45.86 19.69 2.19
N LEU A 69 -45.40 18.69 1.44
CA LEU A 69 -45.15 18.71 0.00
C LEU A 69 -45.60 17.40 -0.64
N LEU A 70 -46.22 17.48 -1.81
CA LEU A 70 -46.54 16.34 -2.66
C LEU A 70 -46.06 16.62 -4.07
N LYS A 71 -45.18 15.76 -4.59
CA LYS A 71 -44.76 15.83 -6.00
C LYS A 71 -45.91 15.37 -6.89
N ILE A 72 -46.29 16.18 -7.87
CA ILE A 72 -47.42 15.90 -8.74
C ILE A 72 -47.03 15.65 -10.20
N ASP A 73 -45.87 16.15 -10.64
CA ASP A 73 -45.40 15.96 -12.01
C ASP A 73 -43.91 16.25 -12.19
N ASP A 74 -43.34 15.79 -13.30
CA ASP A 74 -42.07 16.24 -13.87
C ASP A 74 -42.36 16.81 -15.26
N ALA A 75 -42.46 18.14 -15.37
CA ALA A 75 -42.86 18.79 -16.61
C ALA A 75 -41.66 19.34 -17.37
N ASP A 76 -41.66 19.10 -18.69
CA ASP A 76 -40.81 19.78 -19.65
C ASP A 76 -41.55 20.99 -20.22
N TYR A 77 -40.94 22.16 -20.27
CA TYR A 77 -41.44 23.31 -21.03
C TYR A 77 -40.34 23.94 -21.91
N LEU A 78 -40.74 24.40 -23.09
CA LEU A 78 -39.85 24.92 -24.13
C LEU A 78 -39.87 26.45 -24.13
N GLU A 79 -38.71 27.10 -24.02
CA GLU A 79 -38.53 28.49 -24.39
C GLU A 79 -37.87 28.58 -25.78
N VAL A 80 -38.59 29.14 -26.75
CA VAL A 80 -38.07 29.42 -28.10
C VAL A 80 -37.55 30.84 -28.10
N SER A 81 -36.25 31.02 -28.35
CA SER A 81 -35.65 32.34 -28.53
C SER A 81 -35.40 32.58 -30.02
N ASN A 82 -36.36 33.11 -30.79
CA ASN A 82 -36.05 33.83 -32.04
C ASN A 82 -37.14 34.83 -32.52
N TYR A 83 -36.65 36.05 -32.77
CA TYR A 83 -37.12 37.29 -33.43
C TYR A 83 -38.58 37.82 -33.43
N ASP A 84 -39.62 37.07 -33.10
CA ASP A 84 -41.01 37.61 -33.09
C ASP A 84 -41.67 37.66 -31.69
N GLY A 85 -40.91 37.37 -30.63
CA GLY A 85 -41.27 37.74 -29.25
C GLY A 85 -42.55 37.09 -28.67
N GLN A 86 -43.05 36.01 -29.24
CA GLN A 86 -44.19 35.27 -28.68
C GLN A 86 -43.73 33.94 -28.08
N PRO A 87 -43.80 33.74 -26.74
CA PRO A 87 -43.52 32.44 -26.13
C PRO A 87 -44.59 31.44 -26.56
N VAL A 88 -44.18 30.23 -26.93
CA VAL A 88 -45.10 29.13 -27.29
C VAL A 88 -44.83 27.99 -26.31
N TYR A 89 -45.88 27.53 -25.61
CA TYR A 89 -45.93 26.45 -24.61
C TYR A 89 -45.67 26.88 -23.15
N GLN A 90 -46.62 27.65 -22.59
CA GLN A 90 -46.73 27.81 -21.14
C GLN A 90 -47.66 26.70 -20.61
N LEU A 91 -47.07 25.67 -20.00
CA LEU A 91 -47.82 24.78 -19.11
C LEU A 91 -47.97 25.51 -17.78
N GLU A 92 -49.20 25.84 -17.43
CA GLU A 92 -49.52 26.46 -16.15
C GLU A 92 -50.41 25.50 -15.37
N ILE A 93 -50.07 25.23 -14.11
CA ILE A 93 -50.92 24.44 -13.21
C ILE A 93 -51.58 25.40 -12.24
N ARG A 94 -52.91 25.37 -12.20
CA ARG A 94 -53.69 26.19 -11.26
C ARG A 94 -54.44 25.28 -10.31
N ILE A 95 -54.46 25.67 -9.04
CA ILE A 95 -55.35 25.06 -8.05
C ILE A 95 -56.74 25.66 -8.28
N ILE A 96 -57.72 24.79 -8.51
CA ILE A 96 -59.09 25.18 -8.86
C ILE A 96 -60.03 25.04 -7.65
N ALA A 97 -59.77 24.06 -6.79
CA ALA A 97 -60.48 23.88 -5.54
C ALA A 97 -59.58 23.16 -4.53
N TYR A 98 -59.81 23.41 -3.24
CA TYR A 98 -59.21 22.66 -2.16
C TYR A 98 -60.15 22.71 -0.95
N ASP A 99 -60.06 21.69 -0.09
CA ASP A 99 -60.79 21.70 1.17
C ASP A 99 -60.14 22.71 2.13
N ASN A 100 -60.90 23.71 2.57
CA ASN A 100 -60.46 24.72 3.53
C ASN A 100 -60.82 24.36 4.98
N THR A 101 -61.46 23.21 5.17
CA THR A 101 -61.70 22.61 6.47
C THR A 101 -60.73 21.45 6.65
N VAL A 102 -60.07 21.39 7.80
CA VAL A 102 -59.39 20.15 8.19
C VAL A 102 -60.49 19.11 8.32
N PRO A 103 -60.49 17.99 7.58
CA PRO A 103 -61.47 16.95 7.80
C PRO A 103 -61.37 16.54 9.28
N ASP A 104 -62.49 16.48 10.00
CA ASP A 104 -62.51 15.68 11.23
C ASP A 104 -61.96 14.30 10.85
N GLU A 105 -60.91 13.90 11.57
CA GLU A 105 -60.11 12.72 11.30
C GLU A 105 -61.02 11.58 10.81
N PRO A 106 -60.86 11.07 9.58
CA PRO A 106 -61.56 9.84 9.21
C PRO A 106 -61.16 8.81 10.27
N PRO A 107 -62.10 8.03 10.84
CA PRO A 107 -61.75 7.06 11.85
C PRO A 107 -60.68 6.16 11.25
N VAL A 108 -59.47 6.28 11.77
CA VAL A 108 -58.35 5.49 11.30
C VAL A 108 -58.71 4.04 11.60
N ASP A 109 -58.66 3.20 10.58
CA ASP A 109 -58.73 1.76 10.78
C ASP A 109 -57.56 1.40 11.73
N THR A 110 -57.92 1.15 12.98
CA THR A 110 -57.03 0.93 14.11
C THR A 110 -56.64 -0.54 14.24
N THR A 111 -56.89 -1.34 13.20
CA THR A 111 -56.73 -2.80 13.27
C THR A 111 -55.75 -3.40 12.27
N ASN A 112 -55.14 -2.62 11.37
CA ASN A 112 -54.19 -3.17 10.40
C ASN A 112 -52.80 -2.53 10.49
N CYS A 113 -51.82 -3.36 10.84
CA CYS A 113 -50.40 -3.01 10.92
C CYS A 113 -49.83 -2.97 9.49
N ASP A 114 -49.47 -1.78 8.98
CA ASP A 114 -49.05 -1.58 7.59
C ASP A 114 -47.54 -1.36 7.43
N VAL A 115 -46.76 -1.48 8.51
CA VAL A 115 -45.31 -1.33 8.47
C VAL A 115 -44.66 -2.49 7.71
N VAL A 116 -43.87 -2.17 6.69
CA VAL A 116 -43.18 -3.14 5.84
C VAL A 116 -41.73 -2.72 5.66
N ILE A 117 -40.80 -3.65 5.89
CA ILE A 117 -39.41 -3.53 5.45
C ILE A 117 -39.37 -3.86 3.96
N THR A 118 -38.99 -2.89 3.14
CA THR A 118 -38.92 -3.03 1.68
C THR A 118 -37.59 -3.62 1.23
N ALA A 119 -36.50 -3.31 1.94
CA ALA A 119 -35.18 -3.89 1.71
C ALA A 119 -34.24 -3.66 2.91
N VAL A 120 -33.18 -4.45 2.99
CA VAL A 120 -32.01 -4.17 3.83
C VAL A 120 -30.80 -4.12 2.92
N ASN A 121 -30.17 -2.96 2.81
CA ASN A 121 -28.95 -2.78 2.03
C ASN A 121 -27.74 -3.10 2.91
N ILE A 122 -26.84 -3.95 2.41
CA ILE A 122 -25.53 -4.17 3.02
C ILE A 122 -24.58 -3.17 2.36
N ASP A 123 -24.33 -2.05 3.04
CA ASP A 123 -23.53 -0.94 2.53
C ASP A 123 -22.03 -1.27 2.58
N SER A 124 -21.59 -1.97 3.64
CA SER A 124 -20.27 -2.61 3.73
C SER A 124 -20.36 -3.95 4.48
N LYS A 125 -19.58 -4.93 4.02
CA LYS A 125 -19.40 -6.23 4.70
C LYS A 125 -18.32 -6.12 5.77
N GLU A 126 -18.28 -7.07 6.70
CA GLU A 126 -17.21 -7.13 7.70
C GLU A 126 -15.89 -7.47 7.01
N SER A 127 -14.86 -6.65 7.21
CA SER A 127 -13.58 -6.77 6.49
C SER A 127 -12.74 -7.98 6.87
N ALA A 128 -12.87 -8.43 8.12
CA ALA A 128 -12.25 -9.65 8.65
C ALA A 128 -13.05 -10.15 9.86
N PRO A 129 -12.97 -11.45 10.21
CA PRO A 129 -13.70 -11.98 11.36
C PRO A 129 -13.36 -11.22 12.66
N GLY A 130 -14.36 -10.59 13.28
CA GLY A 130 -14.24 -9.80 14.50
C GLY A 130 -13.79 -8.35 14.31
N ALA A 131 -13.82 -7.83 13.07
CA ALA A 131 -13.49 -6.44 12.78
C ALA A 131 -14.61 -5.47 13.17
N ASP A 132 -15.86 -5.95 13.27
CA ASP A 132 -17.04 -5.17 13.63
C ASP A 132 -17.17 -3.88 12.78
N ASP A 133 -16.86 -3.93 11.48
CA ASP A 133 -16.84 -2.74 10.60
C ASP A 133 -17.88 -2.79 9.47
N ALA A 134 -18.83 -3.74 9.52
CA ALA A 134 -19.92 -3.79 8.57
C ALA A 134 -20.96 -2.68 8.84
N GLN A 135 -21.57 -2.21 7.75
CA GLN A 135 -22.61 -1.19 7.74
C GLN A 135 -23.81 -1.67 6.92
N ILE A 136 -25.00 -1.38 7.45
CA ILE A 136 -26.27 -1.65 6.77
C ILE A 136 -27.21 -0.45 6.86
N THR A 137 -28.13 -0.39 5.90
CA THR A 137 -29.26 0.55 5.90
C THR A 137 -30.57 -0.21 5.73
N ILE A 138 -31.48 -0.04 6.68
CA ILE A 138 -32.82 -0.66 6.65
C ILE A 138 -33.80 0.29 5.96
N LEU A 139 -34.47 -0.17 4.90
CA LEU A 139 -35.49 0.58 4.19
C LEU A 139 -36.88 0.05 4.56
N ALA A 140 -37.75 0.93 5.06
CA ALA A 140 -39.10 0.57 5.47
C ALA A 140 -40.12 1.68 5.18
N GLN A 141 -41.40 1.29 5.12
CA GLN A 141 -42.53 2.18 4.84
C GLN A 141 -43.69 1.88 5.80
N SER A 142 -44.43 2.91 6.19
CA SER A 142 -45.71 2.83 6.92
C SER A 142 -46.50 4.12 6.69
N SER A 143 -47.83 4.07 6.83
CA SER A 143 -48.67 5.27 6.89
C SER A 143 -48.54 6.04 8.21
N GLN A 144 -47.90 5.46 9.23
CA GLN A 144 -47.73 6.04 10.56
C GLN A 144 -46.24 6.33 10.83
N LEU A 145 -45.91 7.61 11.00
CA LEU A 145 -44.55 8.09 11.27
C LEU A 145 -44.48 8.71 12.68
N PRO A 146 -43.29 8.77 13.32
CA PRO A 146 -41.99 8.32 12.85
C PRO A 146 -41.79 6.80 12.90
N LEU A 147 -40.90 6.29 12.04
CA LEU A 147 -40.38 4.93 12.13
C LEU A 147 -39.17 4.89 13.07
N ASN A 148 -39.05 3.80 13.84
CA ASN A 148 -37.84 3.46 14.56
C ASN A 148 -37.35 2.08 14.14
N TYR A 149 -36.03 1.89 14.19
CA TYR A 149 -35.30 0.73 13.70
C TYR A 149 -34.53 0.08 14.83
N SER A 150 -34.37 -1.25 14.80
CA SER A 150 -33.64 -2.02 15.79
C SER A 150 -33.05 -3.29 15.18
N LEU A 151 -32.00 -3.84 15.81
CA LEU A 151 -31.40 -5.15 15.50
C LEU A 151 -31.54 -6.19 16.62
N ASP A 152 -31.95 -5.76 17.82
CA ASP A 152 -32.12 -6.62 19.00
C ASP A 152 -33.61 -6.80 19.38
N GLY A 153 -34.52 -6.03 18.76
CA GLY A 153 -35.95 -6.00 19.07
C GLY A 153 -36.28 -5.31 20.39
N VAL A 154 -35.30 -4.65 21.02
CA VAL A 154 -35.43 -4.02 22.35
C VAL A 154 -35.05 -2.54 22.30
N THR A 155 -33.89 -2.24 21.71
CA THR A 155 -33.35 -0.89 21.59
C THR A 155 -33.65 -0.33 20.21
N TYR A 156 -34.53 0.68 20.16
CA TYR A 156 -34.96 1.32 18.92
C TYR A 156 -34.31 2.69 18.73
N GLN A 157 -33.86 2.98 17.50
CA GLN A 157 -33.28 4.25 17.10
C GLN A 157 -34.01 4.83 15.87
N PRO A 158 -34.05 6.17 15.71
CA PRO A 158 -34.71 6.80 14.56
C PRO A 158 -33.92 6.67 13.25
N SER A 159 -32.60 6.44 13.34
CA SER A 159 -31.74 6.26 12.16
C SER A 159 -31.89 4.84 11.59
N PRO A 160 -32.07 4.69 10.26
CA PRO A 160 -32.10 3.38 9.60
C PRO A 160 -30.71 2.75 9.43
N VAL A 161 -29.63 3.48 9.75
CA VAL A 161 -28.24 3.07 9.53
C VAL A 161 -27.66 2.44 10.79
N PHE A 162 -27.09 1.24 10.65
CA PHE A 162 -26.36 0.53 11.70
C PHE A 162 -24.92 0.31 11.25
N ASN A 163 -23.99 0.67 12.13
CA ASN A 163 -22.54 0.51 11.96
C ASN A 163 -22.02 -0.43 13.05
N GLY A 164 -20.77 -0.87 12.93
CA GLY A 164 -20.15 -1.61 14.02
C GLY A 164 -20.52 -3.09 14.05
N LEU A 165 -20.96 -3.66 12.92
CA LEU A 165 -21.53 -5.01 12.89
C LEU A 165 -20.48 -6.04 12.46
N HIS A 166 -20.49 -7.23 13.06
CA HIS A 166 -19.75 -8.39 12.57
C HIS A 166 -20.54 -9.16 11.51
N GLY A 167 -19.87 -10.03 10.75
CA GLY A 167 -20.53 -10.98 9.88
C GLY A 167 -21.33 -12.01 10.68
N GLY A 168 -22.55 -12.30 10.23
CA GLY A 168 -23.50 -13.11 10.98
C GLY A 168 -24.92 -12.94 10.48
N THR A 169 -25.86 -13.64 11.11
CA THR A 169 -27.28 -13.53 10.84
C THR A 169 -27.92 -12.53 11.81
N TYR A 170 -28.68 -11.59 11.27
CA TYR A 170 -29.35 -10.54 12.02
C TYR A 170 -30.84 -10.51 11.72
N MET A 171 -31.60 -9.99 12.68
CA MET A 171 -33.02 -9.70 12.50
C MET A 171 -33.21 -8.20 12.60
N ALA A 172 -33.59 -7.58 11.49
CA ALA A 172 -34.03 -6.20 11.47
C ALA A 172 -35.44 -6.11 12.05
N TYR A 173 -35.68 -5.11 12.90
CA TYR A 173 -36.98 -4.76 13.45
C TYR A 173 -37.29 -3.31 13.08
N VAL A 174 -38.51 -3.06 12.63
CA VAL A 174 -39.02 -1.69 12.40
C VAL A 174 -40.34 -1.52 13.13
N SER A 175 -40.46 -0.44 13.89
CA SER A 175 -41.69 -0.05 14.59
C SER A 175 -42.17 1.32 14.13
N ASP A 176 -43.48 1.49 13.99
CA ASP A 176 -44.09 2.80 13.78
C ASP A 176 -44.44 3.53 15.09
N ALA A 177 -45.03 4.73 14.98
CA ALA A 177 -45.45 5.55 16.13
C ALA A 177 -46.58 4.94 16.97
N ARG A 178 -47.27 3.91 16.47
CA ARG A 178 -48.38 3.24 17.15
C ARG A 178 -47.97 1.89 17.75
N GLY A 179 -46.70 1.51 17.60
CA GLY A 179 -46.15 0.27 18.15
C GLY A 179 -46.40 -0.97 17.28
N CYS A 180 -46.81 -0.79 16.02
CA CYS A 180 -46.87 -1.88 15.04
C CYS A 180 -45.43 -2.20 14.59
N THR A 181 -45.06 -3.49 14.61
CA THR A 181 -43.69 -3.94 14.36
C THR A 181 -43.62 -4.98 13.24
N THR A 182 -42.59 -4.89 12.40
CA THR A 182 -42.25 -5.91 11.39
C THR A 182 -40.80 -6.33 11.51
N THR A 183 -40.48 -7.52 11.00
CA THR A 183 -39.15 -8.11 11.10
C THR A 183 -38.64 -8.64 9.76
N TYR A 184 -37.33 -8.56 9.53
CA TYR A 184 -36.69 -9.11 8.35
C TYR A 184 -35.37 -9.80 8.72
N ASN A 185 -35.22 -11.07 8.33
CA ASN A 185 -33.99 -11.83 8.56
C ASN A 185 -33.02 -11.65 7.40
N PHE A 186 -31.77 -11.31 7.68
CA PHE A 186 -30.71 -11.15 6.69
C PHE A 186 -29.36 -11.61 7.26
N SER A 187 -28.37 -11.79 6.39
CA SER A 187 -27.02 -12.17 6.78
C SER A 187 -25.99 -11.20 6.23
N ILE A 188 -25.10 -10.72 7.11
CA ILE A 188 -23.90 -9.99 6.74
C ILE A 188 -22.81 -11.02 6.52
N GLU A 189 -22.18 -11.01 5.34
CA GLU A 189 -21.03 -11.85 5.07
C GLU A 189 -19.76 -11.22 5.68
N THR A 190 -18.90 -12.05 6.24
CA THR A 190 -17.50 -11.68 6.52
C THR A 190 -16.67 -11.88 5.26
N ILE A 191 -15.90 -10.88 4.89
CA ILE A 191 -14.89 -10.98 3.85
C ILE A 191 -13.88 -12.06 4.27
N LYS A 192 -13.82 -13.15 3.49
CA LYS A 192 -12.89 -14.26 3.76
C LYS A 192 -11.47 -13.86 3.43
N ASN A 193 -10.60 -13.82 4.43
CA ASN A 193 -9.16 -13.66 4.18
C ASN A 193 -8.59 -14.92 3.51
N LEU A 194 -8.31 -14.81 2.20
CA LEU A 194 -7.72 -15.90 1.42
C LEU A 194 -6.21 -15.97 1.60
N LEU A 195 -5.56 -14.89 2.03
CA LEU A 195 -4.11 -14.82 2.16
C LEU A 195 -3.64 -15.73 3.29
N ILE A 196 -2.95 -16.82 2.94
CA ILE A 196 -2.40 -17.77 3.92
C ILE A 196 -0.88 -17.64 4.09
N ALA A 197 -0.20 -17.07 3.09
CA ALA A 197 1.20 -16.72 3.17
C ALA A 197 1.51 -15.59 2.21
N GLY A 198 2.30 -14.62 2.66
CA GLY A 198 2.95 -13.65 1.79
C GLY A 198 4.47 -13.70 2.00
N PRO A 199 5.26 -13.03 1.14
CA PRO A 199 6.71 -12.90 1.30
C PRO A 199 7.09 -11.98 2.48
N SER A 200 6.21 -11.80 3.47
CA SER A 200 6.47 -10.99 4.67
C SER A 200 7.38 -11.66 5.63
N VAL A 201 8.31 -10.84 6.14
CA VAL A 201 8.86 -11.05 7.47
C VAL A 201 8.19 -10.06 8.42
N ASN A 202 7.63 -10.60 9.51
CA ASN A 202 7.17 -9.79 10.62
C ASN A 202 8.38 -9.41 11.47
N ILE A 203 8.61 -8.11 11.64
CA ILE A 203 9.52 -7.57 12.63
C ILE A 203 8.65 -7.18 13.83
N GLY A 204 9.05 -7.54 15.04
CA GLY A 204 8.19 -7.36 16.22
C GLY A 204 7.62 -5.94 16.39
N GLY A 205 6.47 -5.87 17.06
CA GLY A 205 5.59 -4.69 17.04
C GLY A 205 4.58 -4.71 15.88
N SER A 206 4.33 -5.86 15.23
CA SER A 206 3.41 -6.03 14.09
C SER A 206 3.85 -5.33 12.79
N ASN A 207 5.09 -4.84 12.73
CA ASN A 207 5.64 -4.19 11.54
C ASN A 207 6.00 -5.25 10.48
N ILE A 208 5.57 -5.03 9.24
CA ILE A 208 5.78 -5.99 8.14
C ILE A 208 6.73 -5.38 7.11
N SER A 209 7.86 -6.06 6.83
CA SER A 209 8.79 -5.65 5.76
C SER A 209 8.99 -6.78 4.74
N ARG A 210 9.04 -6.44 3.45
CA ARG A 210 9.05 -7.41 2.33
C ARG A 210 10.07 -7.11 1.23
N TRP A 211 11.18 -7.84 1.32
CA TRP A 211 11.86 -8.56 0.23
C TRP A 211 12.37 -7.78 -0.99
N ASN A 212 13.71 -7.76 -1.04
CA ASN A 212 14.59 -7.48 -2.17
C ASN A 212 14.19 -8.34 -3.39
N ALA A 213 13.47 -7.73 -4.34
CA ALA A 213 12.82 -8.42 -5.45
C ALA A 213 13.72 -8.64 -6.68
N ALA A 214 14.98 -8.18 -6.65
CA ALA A 214 15.82 -8.26 -7.86
C ALA A 214 16.15 -9.72 -8.24
N PHE A 215 16.18 -10.66 -7.27
CA PHE A 215 16.65 -12.04 -7.54
C PHE A 215 15.92 -13.17 -6.80
N ASN A 216 14.93 -12.88 -5.93
CA ASN A 216 14.16 -13.89 -5.21
C ASN A 216 12.66 -13.83 -5.53
N PRO A 217 11.95 -14.98 -5.56
CA PRO A 217 10.54 -15.02 -5.90
C PRO A 217 9.67 -14.40 -4.79
N VAL A 218 9.01 -13.30 -5.10
CA VAL A 218 8.01 -12.60 -4.29
C VAL A 218 6.63 -13.19 -4.61
N VAL A 219 6.22 -14.19 -3.82
CA VAL A 219 5.01 -14.98 -4.09
C VAL A 219 3.96 -14.82 -2.99
N PHE A 220 2.79 -14.33 -3.38
CA PHE A 220 1.60 -14.32 -2.53
C PHE A 220 0.85 -15.63 -2.70
N THR A 221 0.54 -16.29 -1.59
CA THR A 221 -0.20 -17.55 -1.58
C THR A 221 -1.57 -17.33 -0.97
N TYR A 222 -2.59 -17.59 -1.77
CA TYR A 222 -3.98 -17.56 -1.37
C TYR A 222 -4.54 -18.97 -1.30
N GLN A 223 -5.46 -19.21 -0.39
CA GLN A 223 -6.19 -20.47 -0.26
C GLN A 223 -7.65 -20.22 -0.58
N ARG A 224 -8.13 -20.79 -1.69
CA ARG A 224 -9.56 -20.87 -1.97
C ARG A 224 -10.25 -21.74 -0.90
N LYS A 225 -11.32 -21.19 -0.31
CA LYS A 225 -12.18 -21.84 0.68
C LYS A 225 -13.64 -21.44 0.43
N ASP A 226 -14.33 -22.15 -0.47
CA ASP A 226 -15.69 -21.75 -0.86
C ASP A 226 -16.64 -21.77 0.34
N PHE A 227 -16.63 -22.86 1.12
CA PHE A 227 -17.40 -23.00 2.35
C PHE A 227 -16.58 -23.66 3.46
N GLU A 228 -16.86 -23.30 4.70
CA GLU A 228 -16.25 -23.95 5.87
C GLU A 228 -17.00 -25.26 6.15
N VAL A 229 -16.27 -26.30 6.52
CA VAL A 229 -16.84 -27.56 6.99
C VAL A 229 -17.12 -27.41 8.49
N THR A 230 -18.40 -27.44 8.86
CA THR A 230 -18.83 -27.24 10.25
C THR A 230 -18.64 -28.50 11.07
N ASN A 231 -19.07 -29.64 10.54
CA ASN A 231 -18.78 -30.97 11.08
C ASN A 231 -18.99 -32.07 10.02
N ILE A 232 -18.54 -33.28 10.35
CA ILE A 232 -18.74 -34.48 9.52
C ILE A 232 -19.44 -35.54 10.37
N THR A 233 -20.52 -36.11 9.83
CA THR A 233 -21.35 -37.13 10.49
C THR A 233 -21.49 -38.38 9.63
N ALA A 234 -22.02 -39.47 10.21
CA ALA A 234 -22.34 -40.68 9.46
C ALA A 234 -23.80 -40.65 8.98
N ASP A 235 -24.06 -41.13 7.76
CA ASP A 235 -25.40 -41.47 7.31
C ASP A 235 -25.85 -42.83 7.88
N GLY A 236 -27.10 -43.23 7.58
CA GLY A 236 -27.67 -44.51 8.00
C GLY A 236 -26.94 -45.75 7.47
N ASN A 237 -26.02 -45.60 6.51
CA ASN A 237 -25.20 -46.65 5.93
C ASN A 237 -23.72 -46.54 6.34
N GLY A 238 -23.37 -45.65 7.28
CA GLY A 238 -22.00 -45.42 7.75
C GLY A 238 -21.11 -44.65 6.77
N LYS A 239 -21.69 -43.94 5.79
CA LYS A 239 -20.98 -43.05 4.86
C LYS A 239 -20.88 -41.63 5.42
N ALA A 240 -19.88 -40.88 4.97
CA ALA A 240 -19.64 -39.53 5.46
C ALA A 240 -20.65 -38.53 4.87
N ILE A 241 -21.26 -37.75 5.77
CA ILE A 241 -22.05 -36.55 5.49
C ILE A 241 -21.21 -35.35 5.92
N ILE A 242 -20.94 -34.44 4.98
CA ILE A 242 -20.20 -33.20 5.23
C ILE A 242 -21.22 -32.07 5.42
N ASN A 243 -21.18 -31.43 6.58
CA ASN A 243 -22.01 -30.27 6.88
C ASN A 243 -21.16 -29.01 6.65
N ILE A 244 -21.75 -28.00 6.03
CA ILE A 244 -21.03 -26.80 5.61
C ILE A 244 -21.75 -25.52 6.05
N SER A 245 -21.03 -24.40 6.02
CA SER A 245 -21.50 -23.09 6.49
C SER A 245 -22.36 -22.29 5.49
N GLY A 246 -22.66 -22.82 4.29
CA GLY A 246 -23.27 -22.03 3.22
C GLY A 246 -24.27 -22.77 2.33
N SER A 247 -24.82 -22.04 1.36
CA SER A 247 -25.82 -22.56 0.43
C SER A 247 -25.21 -23.47 -0.63
N LEU A 248 -25.88 -24.59 -0.89
CA LEU A 248 -25.55 -25.56 -1.94
C LEU A 248 -26.48 -25.46 -3.16
N ALA A 249 -27.23 -24.36 -3.27
CA ALA A 249 -28.12 -24.13 -4.40
C ALA A 249 -27.33 -24.15 -5.72
N GLY A 250 -27.65 -25.08 -6.62
CA GLY A 250 -26.97 -25.27 -7.90
C GLY A 250 -25.96 -26.42 -7.92
N LEU A 251 -25.63 -27.03 -6.77
CA LEU A 251 -24.82 -28.24 -6.71
C LEU A 251 -25.68 -29.47 -7.01
N ASN A 252 -25.23 -30.34 -7.90
CA ASN A 252 -25.96 -31.55 -8.27
C ASN A 252 -25.23 -32.83 -7.83
N PRO A 253 -25.97 -33.93 -7.58
CA PRO A 253 -25.35 -35.25 -7.50
C PRO A 253 -24.49 -35.54 -8.74
N LYS A 254 -23.35 -36.21 -8.53
CA LYS A 254 -22.25 -36.47 -9.47
C LYS A 254 -21.28 -35.31 -9.72
N ASP A 255 -21.53 -34.13 -9.16
CA ASP A 255 -20.52 -33.06 -9.19
C ASP A 255 -19.30 -33.47 -8.36
N MET A 256 -18.12 -32.99 -8.77
CA MET A 256 -16.86 -33.24 -8.09
C MET A 256 -16.51 -32.07 -7.17
N VAL A 257 -16.17 -32.38 -5.92
CA VAL A 257 -15.81 -31.40 -4.90
C VAL A 257 -14.46 -31.75 -4.27
N TYR A 258 -13.65 -30.74 -3.99
CA TYR A 258 -12.42 -30.92 -3.22
C TYR A 258 -12.72 -30.68 -1.75
N LEU A 259 -12.34 -31.63 -0.89
CA LEU A 259 -12.47 -31.56 0.56
C LEU A 259 -11.10 -31.55 1.22
N SER A 260 -10.95 -30.71 2.24
CA SER A 260 -9.81 -30.69 3.16
C SER A 260 -10.33 -30.52 4.58
N ALA A 261 -10.71 -31.61 5.23
CA ALA A 261 -11.26 -31.64 6.59
C ALA A 261 -10.93 -32.99 7.27
N GLY A 262 -10.16 -32.95 8.36
CA GLY A 262 -9.74 -34.16 9.09
C GLY A 262 -9.07 -35.20 8.19
N ALA A 263 -9.62 -36.43 8.18
CA ALA A 263 -9.17 -37.54 7.33
C ALA A 263 -9.61 -37.42 5.84
N TYR A 264 -10.52 -36.49 5.52
CA TYR A 264 -11.07 -36.31 4.18
C TYR A 264 -10.26 -35.23 3.44
N LYS A 265 -9.26 -35.68 2.66
CA LYS A 265 -8.37 -34.81 1.87
C LYS A 265 -8.30 -35.33 0.44
N GLY A 266 -8.97 -34.66 -0.49
CA GLY A 266 -8.99 -35.07 -1.89
C GLY A 266 -10.24 -34.63 -2.63
N VAL A 267 -10.37 -35.12 -3.86
CA VAL A 267 -11.56 -34.86 -4.70
C VAL A 267 -12.53 -36.03 -4.57
N TYR A 268 -13.80 -35.72 -4.30
CA TYR A 268 -14.86 -36.70 -4.09
C TYR A 268 -16.06 -36.39 -4.96
N GLU A 269 -16.77 -37.44 -5.38
CA GLU A 269 -18.04 -37.33 -6.09
C GLU A 269 -19.19 -37.15 -5.08
N VAL A 270 -20.03 -36.14 -5.31
CA VAL A 270 -21.22 -35.87 -4.49
C VAL A 270 -22.31 -36.90 -4.80
N LYS A 271 -22.79 -37.62 -3.78
CA LYS A 271 -23.87 -38.62 -3.95
C LYS A 271 -25.25 -38.03 -3.74
N SER A 272 -25.41 -37.19 -2.73
CA SER A 272 -26.65 -36.46 -2.50
C SER A 272 -26.35 -35.07 -1.94
N VAL A 273 -27.25 -34.14 -2.22
CA VAL A 273 -27.21 -32.75 -1.74
C VAL A 273 -28.49 -32.48 -0.97
N SER A 274 -28.36 -31.87 0.20
CA SER A 274 -29.47 -31.31 0.96
C SER A 274 -29.04 -29.96 1.56
N ALA A 275 -29.92 -29.25 2.27
CA ALA A 275 -29.64 -27.90 2.76
C ALA A 275 -28.39 -27.88 3.66
N GLY A 276 -27.28 -27.34 3.13
CA GLY A 276 -25.99 -27.26 3.84
C GLY A 276 -25.27 -28.58 4.06
N GLN A 277 -25.69 -29.67 3.41
CA GLN A 277 -25.08 -31.00 3.58
C GLN A 277 -24.85 -31.71 2.24
N ILE A 278 -23.69 -32.36 2.12
CA ILE A 278 -23.39 -33.29 1.03
C ILE A 278 -23.06 -34.68 1.58
N SER A 279 -23.45 -35.73 0.87
CA SER A 279 -22.96 -37.09 1.16
C SER A 279 -21.93 -37.51 0.13
N ILE A 280 -20.90 -38.23 0.57
CA ILE A 280 -19.87 -38.83 -0.28
C ILE A 280 -19.77 -40.33 -0.02
N ASP A 281 -19.39 -41.11 -1.03
CA ASP A 281 -19.32 -42.58 -0.93
C ASP A 281 -18.02 -43.07 -0.27
N ILE A 282 -17.67 -42.46 0.85
CA ILE A 282 -16.51 -42.79 1.67
C ILE A 282 -16.98 -43.13 3.08
N PRO A 283 -16.45 -44.18 3.72
CA PRO A 283 -16.81 -44.51 5.10
C PRO A 283 -16.58 -43.33 6.05
N TYR A 284 -17.51 -43.17 7.00
CA TYR A 284 -17.31 -42.30 8.14
C TYR A 284 -16.17 -42.84 9.03
N THR A 285 -15.25 -41.96 9.41
CA THR A 285 -14.20 -42.26 10.41
C THR A 285 -14.46 -41.43 11.66
N SER A 286 -13.94 -41.79 12.84
CA SER A 286 -14.24 -41.06 14.09
C SER A 286 -13.20 -39.97 14.44
N THR A 287 -12.27 -39.66 13.54
CA THR A 287 -11.11 -38.78 13.80
C THR A 287 -11.40 -37.32 13.45
N ASP A 288 -11.18 -36.42 14.41
CA ASP A 288 -11.25 -34.95 14.36
C ASP A 288 -11.97 -34.32 13.14
N HIS A 289 -13.26 -34.01 13.31
CA HIS A 289 -14.18 -33.56 12.25
C HIS A 289 -14.49 -32.07 12.29
N ASN A 290 -13.82 -31.32 13.17
CA ASN A 290 -14.10 -29.91 13.34
C ASN A 290 -13.17 -29.10 12.44
N GLY A 291 -13.78 -28.31 11.55
CA GLY A 291 -13.08 -27.39 10.69
C GLY A 291 -12.52 -28.03 9.40
N GLY A 292 -12.04 -27.14 8.53
CA GLY A 292 -11.64 -27.48 7.17
C GLY A 292 -12.51 -26.75 6.16
N TYR A 293 -12.25 -26.99 4.88
CA TYR A 293 -12.96 -26.29 3.81
C TYR A 293 -13.30 -27.24 2.67
N ILE A 294 -14.28 -26.80 1.88
CA ILE A 294 -14.69 -27.45 0.64
C ILE A 294 -14.59 -26.45 -0.51
N ASN A 295 -14.13 -26.92 -1.67
CA ASN A 295 -14.12 -26.16 -2.92
C ASN A 295 -15.00 -26.88 -3.96
N ILE A 296 -15.91 -26.13 -4.57
CA ILE A 296 -17.00 -26.63 -5.41
C ILE A 296 -16.97 -25.88 -6.75
N ASN A 297 -16.36 -26.50 -7.77
CA ASN A 297 -16.16 -25.85 -9.07
C ASN A 297 -17.46 -25.58 -9.82
N SER A 298 -18.51 -26.40 -9.65
CA SER A 298 -19.80 -26.18 -10.32
C SER A 298 -20.51 -24.92 -9.84
N LEU A 299 -20.29 -24.51 -8.59
CA LEU A 299 -20.85 -23.28 -8.03
C LEU A 299 -20.00 -22.03 -8.34
N ARG A 300 -18.70 -22.22 -8.59
CA ARG A 300 -17.76 -21.13 -8.94
C ARG A 300 -17.00 -21.48 -10.24
N PRO A 301 -17.69 -21.48 -11.39
CA PRO A 301 -17.06 -21.78 -12.68
C PRO A 301 -16.02 -20.72 -13.05
N TYR A 302 -14.90 -21.16 -13.61
CA TYR A 302 -13.77 -20.29 -13.97
C TYR A 302 -13.20 -19.45 -12.82
N TYR A 303 -13.27 -19.96 -11.59
CA TYR A 303 -12.69 -19.29 -10.42
C TYR A 303 -11.23 -18.89 -10.64
N GLN A 304 -10.92 -17.64 -10.31
CA GLN A 304 -9.59 -17.05 -10.33
C GLN A 304 -9.43 -16.04 -9.18
N VAL A 305 -8.19 -15.80 -8.78
CA VAL A 305 -7.85 -14.69 -7.88
C VAL A 305 -7.11 -13.63 -8.68
N ILE A 306 -7.63 -12.42 -8.64
CA ILE A 306 -6.97 -11.23 -9.17
C ILE A 306 -6.15 -10.64 -8.03
N THR A 307 -4.85 -10.50 -8.22
CA THR A 307 -3.96 -9.72 -7.37
C THR A 307 -3.65 -8.41 -8.08
N GLU A 308 -4.02 -7.29 -7.50
CA GLU A 308 -3.67 -5.96 -7.98
C GLU A 308 -2.54 -5.38 -7.14
N ILE A 309 -1.52 -4.89 -7.85
CA ILE A 309 -0.37 -4.21 -7.26
C ILE A 309 -0.47 -2.76 -7.67
N SER A 310 -0.57 -1.88 -6.67
CA SER A 310 -0.58 -0.44 -6.87
C SER A 310 0.78 0.12 -6.46
N TYR A 311 1.42 0.87 -7.35
CA TYR A 311 2.75 1.43 -7.12
C TYR A 311 2.81 2.84 -7.71
N LEU A 312 3.75 3.65 -7.23
CA LEU A 312 4.01 4.96 -7.81
C LEU A 312 5.01 4.84 -8.96
N ASP A 313 4.61 5.26 -10.16
CA ASP A 313 5.53 5.37 -11.29
C ASP A 313 6.38 6.65 -11.14
N LYS A 314 7.70 6.46 -11.03
CA LYS A 314 8.67 7.55 -10.85
C LYS A 314 8.77 8.47 -12.06
N GLY A 315 8.51 7.97 -13.27
CA GLY A 315 8.59 8.76 -14.49
C GLY A 315 7.43 9.74 -14.64
N THR A 316 6.25 9.37 -14.13
CA THR A 316 5.01 10.14 -14.30
C THR A 316 4.45 10.72 -12.99
N SER A 317 5.00 10.35 -11.84
CA SER A 317 4.50 10.68 -10.50
C SER A 317 3.04 10.26 -10.25
N ASN A 318 2.52 9.33 -11.06
CA ASN A 318 1.16 8.82 -10.95
C ASN A 318 1.13 7.42 -10.36
N THR A 319 0.09 7.12 -9.59
CA THR A 319 -0.17 5.75 -9.13
C THR A 319 -0.61 4.89 -10.31
N GLN A 320 0.06 3.77 -10.51
CA GLN A 320 -0.25 2.78 -11.55
C GLN A 320 -0.68 1.48 -10.89
N ILE A 321 -1.57 0.74 -11.56
CA ILE A 321 -2.08 -0.54 -11.09
C ILE A 321 -1.78 -1.62 -12.11
N ILE A 322 -1.15 -2.70 -11.65
CA ILE A 322 -0.92 -3.90 -12.45
C ILE A 322 -1.73 -5.06 -11.87
N ARG A 323 -2.26 -5.87 -12.78
CA ARG A 323 -3.14 -7.00 -12.47
C ARG A 323 -2.44 -8.31 -12.78
N SER A 324 -2.39 -9.20 -11.80
CA SER A 324 -1.98 -10.59 -11.96
C SER A 324 -3.19 -11.49 -11.71
N VAL A 325 -3.53 -12.34 -12.68
CA VAL A 325 -4.70 -13.21 -12.61
C VAL A 325 -4.22 -14.65 -12.52
N ASN A 326 -4.51 -15.30 -11.39
CA ASN A 326 -3.99 -16.63 -11.09
C ASN A 326 -5.14 -17.59 -10.76
N ARG A 327 -5.02 -18.84 -11.23
CA ARG A 327 -6.01 -19.90 -10.97
C ARG A 327 -5.53 -20.85 -9.88
N PRO A 328 -6.44 -21.45 -9.10
CA PRO A 328 -6.09 -22.41 -8.08
C PRO A 328 -5.59 -23.72 -8.69
N ASP A 329 -4.71 -24.40 -7.97
CA ASP A 329 -4.42 -25.81 -8.21
C ASP A 329 -5.56 -26.72 -7.72
N GLN A 330 -5.36 -28.04 -7.79
CA GLN A 330 -6.36 -29.04 -7.38
C GLN A 330 -6.73 -28.97 -5.88
N THR A 331 -5.89 -28.35 -5.05
CA THR A 331 -6.11 -28.19 -3.60
C THR A 331 -6.73 -26.84 -3.23
N GLY A 332 -6.92 -25.96 -4.22
CA GLY A 332 -7.40 -24.60 -4.02
C GLY A 332 -6.28 -23.58 -3.76
N LEU A 333 -5.01 -23.97 -3.81
CA LEU A 333 -3.89 -23.04 -3.61
C LEU A 333 -3.70 -22.19 -4.86
N VAL A 334 -3.61 -20.88 -4.67
CA VAL A 334 -3.31 -19.91 -5.73
C VAL A 334 -2.00 -19.22 -5.38
N LYS A 335 -1.07 -19.17 -6.33
CA LYS A 335 0.21 -18.47 -6.17
C LYS A 335 0.28 -17.32 -7.16
N ALA A 336 0.48 -16.10 -6.66
CA ALA A 336 0.73 -14.91 -7.46
C ALA A 336 2.20 -14.50 -7.28
N ASP A 337 3.02 -14.78 -8.29
CA ASP A 337 4.41 -14.34 -8.36
C ASP A 337 4.47 -12.95 -9.01
N ILE A 338 5.03 -11.97 -8.28
CA ILE A 338 5.11 -10.57 -8.71
C ILE A 338 6.55 -10.11 -8.97
N SER A 339 7.50 -11.03 -8.94
CA SER A 339 8.94 -10.72 -8.96
C SER A 339 9.37 -10.06 -10.26
N SER A 340 8.89 -10.58 -11.40
CA SER A 340 9.21 -10.02 -12.72
C SER A 340 8.71 -8.58 -12.86
N PHE A 341 7.54 -8.28 -12.30
CA PHE A 341 7.02 -6.93 -12.23
C PHE A 341 7.93 -6.03 -11.37
N LEU A 342 8.26 -6.45 -10.15
CA LEU A 342 9.11 -5.65 -9.28
C LEU A 342 10.51 -5.40 -9.89
N GLN A 343 11.06 -6.36 -10.62
CA GLN A 343 12.29 -6.19 -11.39
C GLN A 343 12.15 -5.14 -12.50
N SER A 344 10.98 -5.04 -13.13
CA SER A 344 10.74 -4.03 -14.19
C SER A 344 10.71 -2.59 -13.68
N LEU A 345 10.50 -2.38 -12.37
CA LEU A 345 10.55 -1.04 -11.75
C LEU A 345 11.97 -0.52 -11.54
N LEU A 346 13.00 -1.35 -11.80
CA LEU A 346 14.40 -0.97 -11.64
C LEU A 346 14.86 -0.07 -12.79
N TYR A 347 15.21 1.17 -12.47
CA TYR A 347 15.94 2.06 -13.36
C TYR A 347 17.40 2.12 -12.92
N VAL A 348 18.32 1.52 -13.66
CA VAL A 348 19.75 1.60 -13.33
C VAL A 348 20.27 2.97 -13.80
N GLN A 349 20.39 3.90 -12.88
CA GLN A 349 21.01 5.20 -13.13
C GLN A 349 21.98 5.52 -12.00
N ASP A 350 23.24 5.83 -12.34
CA ASP A 350 24.22 6.33 -11.38
C ASP A 350 24.30 7.86 -11.50
N GLY A 351 23.49 8.55 -10.69
CA GLY A 351 23.45 10.01 -10.58
C GLY A 351 24.16 10.55 -9.33
N SER A 352 24.93 9.72 -8.61
CA SER A 352 25.44 10.03 -7.27
C SER A 352 26.27 11.32 -7.24
N ASN A 353 25.81 12.34 -6.49
CA ASN A 353 26.52 13.60 -6.25
C ASN A 353 27.12 13.62 -4.83
N TYR A 354 28.43 13.44 -4.75
CA TYR A 354 29.15 13.30 -3.46
C TYR A 354 29.52 14.63 -2.81
N SER A 355 29.03 15.74 -3.34
CA SER A 355 29.14 17.04 -2.67
C SER A 355 27.94 17.32 -1.78
N GLU A 356 26.91 16.48 -1.85
CA GLU A 356 25.69 16.62 -1.08
C GLU A 356 25.86 15.95 0.28
N ILE A 357 25.44 16.64 1.34
CA ILE A 357 25.52 16.12 2.72
C ILE A 357 24.60 14.90 2.90
N ASN A 358 23.54 14.82 2.10
CA ASN A 358 22.66 13.67 2.02
C ASN A 358 22.26 13.47 0.55
N PHE A 359 22.56 12.30 0.02
CA PHE A 359 22.17 11.89 -1.32
C PHE A 359 21.10 10.81 -1.26
N ARG A 360 20.02 10.92 -2.04
CA ARG A 360 18.89 10.00 -2.02
C ARG A 360 18.68 9.31 -3.37
N ASP A 361 19.08 8.05 -3.42
CA ASP A 361 18.78 7.20 -4.55
C ASP A 361 17.33 6.71 -4.51
N ILE A 362 16.46 7.43 -5.22
CA ILE A 362 15.07 7.02 -5.43
C ILE A 362 14.94 5.90 -6.46
N ASN A 363 15.94 5.65 -7.30
CA ASN A 363 15.88 4.65 -8.37
C ASN A 363 16.07 3.23 -7.82
N LEU A 364 16.85 3.09 -6.75
CA LEU A 364 17.12 1.83 -6.08
C LEU A 364 16.03 1.40 -5.08
N SER A 365 14.87 2.07 -4.99
CA SER A 365 13.78 1.59 -4.12
C SER A 365 12.39 1.84 -4.70
N ALA A 366 11.40 1.05 -4.29
CA ALA A 366 10.00 1.29 -4.62
C ALA A 366 9.09 0.87 -3.45
N SER A 367 7.96 1.55 -3.30
CA SER A 367 6.87 1.10 -2.44
C SER A 367 5.66 0.70 -3.28
N TYR A 368 4.92 -0.30 -2.81
CA TYR A 368 3.73 -0.81 -3.49
C TYR A 368 2.73 -1.35 -2.48
N THR A 369 1.44 -1.22 -2.78
CA THR A 369 0.34 -1.83 -2.00
C THR A 369 -0.28 -2.95 -2.81
N ILE A 370 -0.93 -3.89 -2.11
CA ILE A 370 -1.58 -5.01 -2.76
C ILE A 370 -3.01 -5.12 -2.27
N ARG A 371 -3.89 -5.40 -3.21
CA ARG A 371 -5.23 -5.89 -2.92
C ARG A 371 -5.53 -7.10 -3.78
N TYR A 372 -6.42 -7.97 -3.33
CA TYR A 372 -6.80 -9.15 -4.07
C TYR A 372 -8.31 -9.36 -4.05
N ALA A 373 -8.84 -10.02 -5.07
CA ALA A 373 -10.25 -10.34 -5.17
C ALA A 373 -10.43 -11.74 -5.77
N GLU A 374 -11.42 -12.47 -5.30
CA GLU A 374 -11.91 -13.67 -5.98
C GLU A 374 -12.92 -13.31 -7.07
N VAL A 375 -12.82 -13.97 -8.22
CA VAL A 375 -13.69 -13.75 -9.38
C VAL A 375 -14.07 -15.09 -10.00
N TRP A 376 -15.33 -15.20 -10.41
CA TRP A 376 -15.90 -16.26 -11.23
C TRP A 376 -17.02 -15.66 -12.09
N ASP A 377 -17.57 -16.40 -13.06
CA ASP A 377 -18.43 -15.83 -14.11
C ASP A 377 -19.62 -14.98 -13.64
N ASN A 378 -20.15 -15.24 -12.44
CA ASN A 378 -21.35 -14.60 -11.92
C ASN A 378 -21.09 -13.67 -10.71
N ASN A 379 -19.83 -13.28 -10.46
CA ASN A 379 -19.48 -12.43 -9.33
C ASN A 379 -18.65 -11.20 -9.74
N ASN A 380 -18.98 -10.06 -9.12
CA ASN A 380 -18.17 -8.86 -9.23
C ASN A 380 -17.00 -8.94 -8.24
N PRO A 381 -15.78 -8.53 -8.63
CA PRO A 381 -14.63 -8.54 -7.74
C PRO A 381 -14.85 -7.59 -6.55
N ILE A 382 -14.81 -8.15 -5.34
CA ILE A 382 -14.71 -7.37 -4.10
C ILE A 382 -13.24 -7.44 -3.66
N TYR A 383 -12.57 -6.29 -3.65
CA TYR A 383 -11.14 -6.22 -3.33
C TYR A 383 -10.90 -6.15 -1.83
N ILE A 384 -10.00 -7.01 -1.37
CA ILE A 384 -9.46 -7.05 -0.02
C ILE A 384 -8.06 -6.45 -0.07
N SER A 385 -7.88 -5.29 0.56
CA SER A 385 -6.55 -4.69 0.70
C SER A 385 -5.74 -5.46 1.73
N ILE A 386 -4.48 -5.73 1.42
CA ILE A 386 -3.55 -6.22 2.44
C ILE A 386 -3.01 -5.01 3.19
N GLU A 387 -3.04 -5.09 4.52
CA GLU A 387 -2.57 -4.01 5.39
C GLU A 387 -1.10 -3.67 5.14
N ASN A 388 -0.82 -2.37 5.23
CA ASN A 388 0.48 -1.72 5.08
C ASN A 388 1.10 -1.81 3.67
N PRO A 389 1.80 -0.76 3.23
CA PRO A 389 2.60 -0.80 2.01
C PRO A 389 3.80 -1.73 2.16
N TYR A 390 4.25 -2.23 1.03
CA TYR A 390 5.47 -3.04 0.89
C TYR A 390 6.61 -2.19 0.35
N TYR A 391 7.83 -2.53 0.77
CA TYR A 391 9.05 -1.79 0.44
C TYR A 391 10.07 -2.71 -0.20
N VAL A 392 10.59 -2.31 -1.36
CA VAL A 392 11.69 -3.00 -2.02
C VAL A 392 12.85 -2.05 -2.23
N VAL A 393 14.07 -2.54 -2.00
CA VAL A 393 15.33 -1.90 -2.39
C VAL A 393 16.06 -2.84 -3.35
N TYR A 394 16.54 -2.30 -4.47
CA TYR A 394 17.05 -3.01 -5.64
C TYR A 394 18.57 -3.11 -5.70
N ALA A 395 19.25 -2.80 -4.61
CA ALA A 395 20.70 -2.79 -4.62
C ALA A 395 21.32 -4.21 -4.55
N ALA A 396 22.45 -4.36 -5.25
CA ALA A 396 22.82 -5.59 -5.95
C ALA A 396 23.57 -6.65 -5.12
N LYS A 397 23.21 -7.92 -5.39
CA LYS A 397 23.80 -9.22 -5.02
C LYS A 397 23.53 -9.72 -3.60
N GLN A 398 22.64 -10.71 -3.53
CA GLN A 398 22.71 -11.74 -2.51
C GLN A 398 23.13 -13.07 -3.11
N LEU A 399 24.16 -13.63 -2.48
CA LEU A 399 24.52 -15.05 -2.54
C LEU A 399 23.27 -15.87 -2.32
N GLY A 400 23.13 -16.98 -3.07
CA GLY A 400 22.00 -17.92 -3.06
C GLY A 400 21.74 -18.58 -1.71
N ASP A 401 21.40 -17.77 -0.70
CA ASP A 401 20.72 -18.18 0.50
C ASP A 401 19.31 -18.64 0.09
N ALA A 402 18.96 -19.86 0.49
CA ALA A 402 17.68 -20.48 0.17
C ALA A 402 16.47 -19.68 0.72
N TYR A 403 16.73 -18.73 1.62
CA TYR A 403 15.73 -17.86 2.22
C TYR A 403 15.79 -16.40 1.75
N GLY A 404 16.78 -16.02 0.92
CA GLY A 404 17.07 -14.62 0.59
C GLY A 404 17.54 -13.82 1.81
N GLY A 405 18.45 -12.86 1.63
CA GLY A 405 18.86 -12.01 2.75
C GLY A 405 17.86 -10.86 2.95
N ASN A 406 17.34 -10.80 4.16
CA ASN A 406 16.24 -9.94 4.53
C ASN A 406 16.70 -8.48 4.74
N LEU A 407 16.16 -7.53 3.96
CA LEU A 407 16.39 -6.10 4.21
C LEU A 407 15.46 -5.50 5.29
N ALA A 408 14.60 -6.29 5.91
CA ALA A 408 13.74 -5.87 7.02
C ALA A 408 14.55 -5.22 8.15
N ASN A 409 15.76 -5.74 8.40
CA ASN A 409 16.66 -5.17 9.40
C ASN A 409 17.06 -3.73 9.07
N TYR A 410 16.88 -3.20 7.86
CA TYR A 410 17.28 -1.84 7.47
C TYR A 410 16.08 -0.89 7.27
N VAL A 411 14.84 -1.39 7.34
CA VAL A 411 13.64 -0.54 7.20
C VAL A 411 13.31 0.08 8.55
N PRO A 412 13.33 1.42 8.66
CA PRO A 412 13.00 2.07 9.91
C PRO A 412 11.49 2.14 10.14
N PHE A 413 11.07 2.02 11.40
CA PHE A 413 9.69 2.22 11.82
C PHE A 413 9.64 3.23 12.97
N PRO A 414 8.61 4.10 13.05
CA PRO A 414 8.48 5.09 14.12
C PRO A 414 8.48 4.47 15.53
N SER A 415 7.87 3.28 15.67
CA SER A 415 7.84 2.55 16.92
C SER A 415 8.27 1.10 16.73
N VAL A 416 9.18 0.66 17.60
CA VAL A 416 9.61 -0.74 17.70
C VAL A 416 9.64 -1.14 19.18
N ASP A 417 9.23 -2.37 19.45
CA ASP A 417 9.08 -2.92 20.80
C ASP A 417 10.42 -3.29 21.48
N SER A 418 11.55 -3.27 20.75
CA SER A 418 12.89 -3.57 21.27
C SER A 418 14.00 -2.92 20.47
N GLN A 419 15.14 -2.61 21.12
CA GLN A 419 16.32 -2.03 20.48
C GLN A 419 16.91 -2.90 19.36
N THR A 420 16.86 -4.23 19.50
CA THR A 420 17.39 -5.18 18.50
C THR A 420 16.55 -5.26 17.23
N LYS A 421 15.35 -4.67 17.25
CA LYS A 421 14.42 -4.60 16.11
C LYS A 421 14.44 -3.24 15.40
N ARG A 422 15.28 -2.29 15.86
CA ARG A 422 15.53 -1.03 15.16
C ARG A 422 16.26 -1.27 13.84
N ALA A 423 16.15 -0.32 12.92
CA ALA A 423 16.80 -0.40 11.63
C ALA A 423 18.33 -0.34 11.76
N SER A 424 19.04 -1.22 11.07
CA SER A 424 20.49 -1.23 10.93
C SER A 424 20.90 -0.24 9.84
N TRP A 425 22.13 0.23 9.92
CA TRP A 425 22.72 1.03 8.85
C TRP A 425 23.12 0.15 7.68
N ILE A 426 22.98 0.66 6.47
CA ILE A 426 23.25 -0.06 5.23
C ILE A 426 24.74 0.02 4.94
N THR A 427 25.45 -1.01 5.39
CA THR A 427 26.88 -1.23 5.16
C THR A 427 27.16 -2.74 5.17
N ASP A 428 28.21 -3.15 4.47
CA ASP A 428 28.66 -4.55 4.50
C ASP A 428 29.68 -4.81 5.63
N PHE A 429 30.13 -3.76 6.32
CA PHE A 429 31.07 -3.86 7.44
C PHE A 429 30.33 -3.86 8.78
N SER A 430 30.78 -4.69 9.72
CA SER A 430 30.34 -4.58 11.11
C SER A 430 30.83 -3.27 11.76
N GLU A 431 32.05 -2.86 11.42
CA GLU A 431 32.69 -1.63 11.89
C GLU A 431 33.37 -0.92 10.70
N PRO A 432 32.61 -0.10 9.94
CA PRO A 432 33.16 0.66 8.82
C PRO A 432 34.25 1.62 9.29
N VAL A 433 35.11 2.03 8.36
CA VAL A 433 36.30 2.86 8.65
C VAL A 433 36.18 4.20 7.95
N TYR A 434 36.27 5.27 8.74
CA TYR A 434 36.33 6.66 8.32
C TYR A 434 37.80 7.12 8.32
N SER A 435 38.33 7.57 7.19
CA SER A 435 39.67 8.17 7.13
C SER A 435 39.60 9.68 7.32
N ASN A 436 40.27 10.22 8.34
CA ASN A 436 40.11 11.62 8.75
C ASN A 436 40.38 12.62 7.61
N GLY A 437 39.45 13.57 7.42
CA GLY A 437 39.53 14.59 6.37
C GLY A 437 39.22 14.10 4.95
N TYR A 438 38.71 12.88 4.79
CA TYR A 438 38.29 12.33 3.49
C TYR A 438 36.81 11.93 3.48
N PRO A 439 36.16 11.90 2.31
CA PRO A 439 34.74 11.57 2.23
C PRO A 439 34.45 10.17 2.77
N PHE A 440 33.35 10.09 3.49
CA PHE A 440 32.76 8.86 4.01
C PHE A 440 31.26 9.08 4.10
N ASP A 441 30.50 8.20 3.46
CA ASP A 441 29.07 8.16 3.62
C ASP A 441 28.64 6.82 4.20
N ILE A 442 27.48 6.80 4.86
CA ILE A 442 26.84 5.59 5.34
C ILE A 442 25.37 5.61 4.96
N GLY A 443 24.86 4.46 4.52
CA GLY A 443 23.51 4.41 3.99
C GLY A 443 22.43 4.08 5.02
N PHE A 444 21.21 4.52 4.76
CA PHE A 444 20.01 4.15 5.49
C PHE A 444 18.76 4.31 4.61
N ILE A 445 17.63 3.72 5.00
CA ILE A 445 16.38 3.82 4.23
C ILE A 445 15.51 4.94 4.81
N TYR A 446 14.94 5.80 3.98
CA TYR A 446 13.74 6.57 4.36
C TYR A 446 12.53 5.74 3.98
N SER A 447 11.66 5.37 4.93
CA SER A 447 10.35 4.80 4.63
C SER A 447 9.29 5.89 4.73
N GLU A 448 8.23 5.82 3.92
CA GLU A 448 7.09 6.73 4.04
C GLU A 448 6.38 6.66 5.41
N ALA A 449 6.58 5.61 6.19
CA ALA A 449 6.12 5.52 7.58
C ALA A 449 6.73 6.58 8.51
N LEU A 450 7.86 7.20 8.11
CA LEU A 450 8.48 8.30 8.84
C LEU A 450 8.09 9.66 8.26
N ALA A 451 7.24 9.71 7.24
CA ALA A 451 6.87 10.96 6.58
C ALA A 451 6.21 11.93 7.58
N GLY A 452 6.65 13.18 7.57
CA GLY A 452 6.19 14.21 8.51
C GLY A 452 6.86 14.17 9.88
N LEU A 453 7.78 13.24 10.13
CA LEU A 453 8.69 13.30 11.28
C LEU A 453 9.95 14.09 10.92
N ASP A 454 10.50 14.75 11.92
CA ASP A 454 11.73 15.51 11.82
C ASP A 454 12.90 14.70 12.38
N ILE A 455 13.71 14.15 11.48
CA ILE A 455 14.81 13.24 11.86
C ILE A 455 16.13 13.98 11.94
N TYR A 456 16.90 13.67 12.99
CA TYR A 456 18.31 14.03 13.13
C TYR A 456 19.19 12.80 13.39
N CYS A 457 20.50 12.95 13.17
CA CYS A 457 21.51 11.96 13.50
C CYS A 457 22.23 12.38 14.79
N GLU A 458 22.18 11.56 15.82
CA GLU A 458 23.02 11.71 17.00
C GLU A 458 24.39 11.06 16.75
N LEU A 459 25.44 11.89 16.81
CA LEU A 459 26.83 11.48 16.74
C LEU A 459 27.48 11.58 18.12
N THR A 460 28.23 10.56 18.55
CA THR A 460 29.04 10.63 19.78
C THR A 460 30.45 10.14 19.49
N MET A 461 31.47 10.94 19.81
CA MET A 461 32.88 10.53 19.65
C MET A 461 33.34 9.71 20.85
N LEU A 462 34.10 8.66 20.60
CA LEU A 462 34.61 7.74 21.61
C LEU A 462 36.14 7.68 21.61
N ASP A 463 36.71 7.44 22.79
CA ASP A 463 38.13 7.17 22.97
C ASP A 463 38.52 5.74 22.55
N ILE A 464 39.81 5.40 22.70
CA ILE A 464 40.36 4.07 22.39
C ILE A 464 39.71 2.92 23.18
N ASN A 465 39.13 3.21 24.35
CA ASN A 465 38.42 2.24 25.20
C ASN A 465 36.91 2.24 24.93
N ARG A 466 36.47 2.87 23.84
CA ARG A 466 35.07 3.02 23.43
C ARG A 466 34.21 3.78 24.46
N GLN A 467 34.82 4.66 25.25
CA GLN A 467 34.10 5.52 26.18
C GLN A 467 33.78 6.87 25.52
N PRO A 468 32.58 7.43 25.72
CA PRO A 468 32.23 8.76 25.21
C PRO A 468 33.21 9.83 25.70
N ILE A 469 33.72 10.62 24.76
CA ILE A 469 34.50 11.81 25.06
C ILE A 469 33.54 12.88 25.62
N THR A 470 33.94 13.58 26.69
CA THR A 470 33.05 14.55 27.34
C THR A 470 32.67 15.68 26.38
N GLY A 471 31.37 15.93 26.22
CA GLY A 471 30.83 16.98 25.35
C GLY A 471 30.90 16.66 23.85
N SER A 472 31.19 15.41 23.48
CA SER A 472 31.30 14.99 22.08
C SER A 472 29.99 14.57 21.42
N THR A 473 28.92 14.39 22.21
CA THR A 473 27.59 14.06 21.68
C THR A 473 26.98 15.28 21.02
N GLN A 474 26.67 15.16 19.73
CA GLN A 474 26.12 16.23 18.90
C GLN A 474 24.95 15.70 18.07
N ALA A 475 23.88 16.48 17.99
CA ALA A 475 22.82 16.25 17.02
C ALA A 475 23.21 16.93 15.70
N ILE A 476 23.30 16.14 14.63
CA ILE A 476 23.62 16.59 13.28
C ILE A 476 22.33 16.49 12.45
N GLY A 477 21.89 17.62 11.89
CA GLY A 477 20.74 17.66 10.98
C GLY A 477 21.02 16.95 9.65
N LEU A 478 19.98 16.39 9.03
CA LEU A 478 20.05 15.78 7.70
C LEU A 478 19.65 16.83 6.65
N LEU A 479 20.55 17.20 5.73
CA LEU A 479 20.22 18.13 4.63
C LEU A 479 19.59 17.38 3.44
N ASN A 480 19.15 18.11 2.41
CA ASN A 480 18.65 17.54 1.15
C ASN A 480 19.72 17.51 0.05
N GLU A 481 19.42 16.80 -1.05
CA GLU A 481 20.27 16.68 -2.25
C GLU A 481 20.70 18.05 -2.81
N ASP A 482 19.82 19.03 -2.86
CA ASP A 482 20.17 20.35 -3.41
C ASP A 482 20.94 21.27 -2.43
N GLY A 483 21.26 20.78 -1.23
CA GLY A 483 21.94 21.55 -0.19
C GLY A 483 21.17 22.80 0.25
N SER A 484 19.86 22.89 -0.02
CA SER A 484 19.06 24.07 0.30
C SER A 484 18.71 24.15 1.79
N PHE A 485 18.60 25.39 2.28
CA PHE A 485 17.92 25.75 3.52
C PHE A 485 16.40 25.85 3.28
N LEU A 486 15.59 25.58 4.31
CA LEU A 486 14.19 26.02 4.36
C LEU A 486 14.12 27.52 4.07
N ILE A 487 13.55 27.87 2.93
CA ILE A 487 13.02 29.20 2.69
C ILE A 487 11.68 29.24 3.44
N ASN A 488 11.40 30.28 4.22
CA ASN A 488 10.03 30.55 4.66
C ASN A 488 9.13 30.67 3.41
N GLN A 489 7.81 30.44 3.56
CA GLN A 489 6.80 30.73 2.51
C GLN A 489 6.86 32.17 1.96
N ASP A 490 7.67 33.06 2.56
CA ASP A 490 7.87 34.46 2.18
C ASP A 490 9.20 34.79 1.46
N GLY A 491 10.11 33.83 1.24
CA GLY A 491 11.33 34.08 0.45
C GLY A 491 12.54 34.66 1.18
N SER A 492 12.56 34.72 2.51
CA SER A 492 13.73 35.19 3.28
C SER A 492 14.75 34.08 3.60
N ARG A 493 16.06 34.44 3.61
CA ARG A 493 17.20 33.54 3.93
C ARG A 493 17.70 33.78 5.35
N TYR A 494 18.09 32.73 6.06
CA TYR A 494 19.02 32.83 7.20
C TYR A 494 20.44 32.47 6.77
N ILE A 495 21.45 33.20 7.27
CA ILE A 495 22.86 32.80 7.19
C ILE A 495 23.54 32.91 8.56
N ILE A 496 24.39 31.91 8.82
CA ILE A 496 25.60 31.80 9.68
C ILE A 496 25.45 31.35 11.14
N ALA A 497 25.88 30.09 11.35
CA ALA A 497 26.60 29.50 12.49
C ALA A 497 26.21 29.88 13.92
N ASP A 498 25.33 29.07 14.51
CA ASP A 498 25.62 28.08 15.54
C ASP A 498 24.40 27.16 15.47
N SER A 499 24.55 25.91 15.01
CA SER A 499 23.44 25.15 14.43
C SER A 499 22.34 24.91 15.46
N SER A 500 21.27 25.70 15.39
CA SER A 500 19.97 25.28 15.89
C SER A 500 19.62 23.98 15.17
N THR A 501 19.28 22.96 15.95
CA THR A 501 18.65 21.73 15.48
C THR A 501 17.41 22.13 14.69
N ASN A 502 17.56 22.26 13.38
CA ASN A 502 16.42 22.48 12.52
C ASN A 502 15.92 21.11 12.11
N ASP A 503 14.70 20.87 12.54
CA ASP A 503 13.87 19.72 12.28
C ASP A 503 13.46 19.71 10.79
N PHE A 504 13.64 18.56 10.12
CA PHE A 504 13.45 18.44 8.66
C PHE A 504 12.40 17.39 8.27
N PRO A 505 11.37 17.78 7.51
CA PRO A 505 10.33 16.86 7.07
C PRO A 505 10.86 15.93 5.96
N ILE A 506 10.74 14.62 6.18
CA ILE A 506 11.16 13.61 5.20
C ILE A 506 10.21 13.58 4.00
N ALA A 507 10.77 13.32 2.82
CA ALA A 507 10.00 13.03 1.62
C ALA A 507 9.06 11.82 1.79
N GLN A 508 7.86 11.90 1.23
CA GLN A 508 6.78 10.91 1.40
C GLN A 508 7.01 9.55 0.71
N HIS A 509 8.21 9.28 0.17
CA HIS A 509 8.47 8.08 -0.63
C HIS A 509 9.68 7.32 -0.11
N VAL A 510 9.70 6.00 -0.33
CA VAL A 510 10.87 5.20 0.05
C VAL A 510 12.12 5.61 -0.75
N GLY A 511 13.28 5.67 -0.10
CA GLY A 511 14.56 6.01 -0.74
C GLY A 511 15.75 5.38 -0.02
N LEU A 512 16.78 5.00 -0.77
CA LEU A 512 18.10 4.70 -0.21
C LEU A 512 18.87 6.02 -0.03
N ASN A 513 19.12 6.42 1.20
CA ASN A 513 19.82 7.65 1.53
C ASN A 513 21.24 7.34 1.93
N ARG A 514 22.13 8.29 1.67
CA ARG A 514 23.54 8.24 2.02
C ARG A 514 23.85 9.49 2.81
N LEU A 515 24.17 9.30 4.08
CA LEU A 515 24.59 10.37 4.97
C LEU A 515 26.10 10.56 4.85
N LEU A 516 26.53 11.67 4.25
CA LEU A 516 27.93 12.07 4.22
C LEU A 516 28.34 12.62 5.59
N ILE A 517 29.44 12.09 6.14
CA ILE A 517 30.06 12.61 7.35
C ILE A 517 31.21 13.53 6.94
N ASP A 518 30.94 14.84 6.90
CA ASP A 518 31.91 15.89 6.56
C ASP A 518 32.39 16.63 7.82
N GLN A 519 32.96 15.89 8.76
CA GLN A 519 33.54 16.44 9.98
C GLN A 519 34.96 15.93 10.16
N THR A 520 35.85 16.81 10.63
CA THR A 520 37.20 16.41 11.05
C THR A 520 37.15 16.01 12.52
N PHE A 521 37.61 14.80 12.84
CA PHE A 521 37.64 14.33 14.22
C PHE A 521 38.97 14.68 14.89
N PRO A 522 38.95 15.02 16.19
CA PRO A 522 40.16 15.28 16.94
C PRO A 522 40.95 13.99 17.18
N PRO A 523 42.28 14.04 17.42
CA PRO A 523 43.13 12.85 17.56
C PRO A 523 42.72 11.91 18.69
N GLU A 524 42.00 12.40 19.69
CA GLU A 524 41.51 11.62 20.82
C GLU A 524 40.31 10.74 20.45
N ALA A 525 39.64 11.02 19.33
CA ALA A 525 38.51 10.25 18.83
C ALA A 525 38.99 9.07 17.96
N TYR A 526 38.97 7.87 18.54
CA TYR A 526 39.31 6.62 17.84
C TYR A 526 38.10 5.97 17.19
N TYR A 527 36.90 6.28 17.68
CA TYR A 527 35.64 5.82 17.12
C TYR A 527 34.60 6.93 17.21
N PHE A 528 33.52 6.81 16.45
CA PHE A 528 32.30 7.54 16.71
C PHE A 528 31.09 6.65 16.48
N THR A 529 29.98 6.98 17.13
CA THR A 529 28.71 6.27 16.95
C THR A 529 27.71 7.14 16.22
N LEU A 530 26.86 6.53 15.41
CA LEU A 530 25.76 7.16 14.68
C LEU A 530 24.42 6.51 15.03
N THR A 531 23.41 7.31 15.35
CA THR A 531 22.04 6.84 15.63
C THR A 531 21.02 7.85 15.10
N LEU A 532 20.01 7.40 14.35
CA LEU A 532 18.92 8.26 13.89
C LEU A 532 17.82 8.34 14.95
N LYS A 533 17.33 9.57 15.17
CA LYS A 533 16.32 9.89 16.17
C LYS A 533 15.35 10.95 15.64
N TYR A 534 14.20 11.05 16.29
CA TYR A 534 13.25 12.14 16.11
C TYR A 534 12.61 12.45 17.46
N ASP A 535 12.15 13.68 17.65
CA ASP A 535 11.49 14.11 18.88
C ASP A 535 10.03 14.45 18.59
N VAL A 536 9.10 13.94 19.41
CA VAL A 536 7.67 14.29 19.38
C VAL A 536 7.23 14.53 20.82
N ASP A 537 6.56 15.66 21.09
CA ASP A 537 6.04 16.02 22.42
C ASP A 537 7.11 15.91 23.54
N GLU A 538 8.34 16.37 23.26
CA GLU A 538 9.51 16.29 24.16
C GLU A 538 9.99 14.85 24.47
N VAL A 539 9.49 13.84 23.75
CA VAL A 539 9.94 12.45 23.85
C VAL A 539 10.83 12.10 22.67
N THR A 540 12.06 11.67 22.97
CA THR A 540 13.00 11.20 21.96
C THR A 540 12.74 9.75 21.57
N HIS A 541 12.51 9.54 20.29
CA HIS A 541 12.33 8.24 19.68
C HIS A 541 13.57 7.86 18.86
N THR A 542 14.01 6.61 18.98
CA THR A 542 15.18 6.11 18.26
C THR A 542 14.77 5.16 17.15
N ILE A 543 15.24 5.46 15.94
CA ILE A 543 14.84 4.80 14.71
C ILE A 543 15.82 3.69 14.32
N THR A 544 17.12 3.96 14.42
CA THR A 544 18.17 3.02 14.03
C THR A 544 18.91 2.41 15.22
N GLN A 545 19.55 1.28 14.99
CA GLN A 545 20.59 0.76 15.84
C GLN A 545 21.79 1.69 15.81
N THR A 546 22.50 1.75 16.93
CA THR A 546 23.74 2.52 17.02
C THR A 546 24.83 1.83 16.21
N GLN A 547 25.31 2.50 15.17
CA GLN A 547 26.46 2.02 14.38
C GLN A 547 27.74 2.64 14.92
N THR A 548 28.75 1.81 15.17
CA THR A 548 30.10 2.28 15.52
C THR A 548 30.97 2.34 14.26
N VAL A 549 31.66 3.45 14.06
CA VAL A 549 32.60 3.70 12.95
C VAL A 549 33.98 3.94 13.54
N ARG A 550 35.00 3.32 12.94
CA ARG A 550 36.41 3.52 13.32
C ARG A 550 36.95 4.79 12.68
N VAL A 551 37.71 5.59 13.42
CA VAL A 551 38.43 6.75 12.91
C VAL A 551 39.87 6.34 12.63
N ASP A 552 40.24 6.40 11.37
CA ASP A 552 41.59 6.17 10.86
C ASP A 552 42.29 7.50 10.56
N ASP A 553 43.62 7.47 10.55
CA ASP A 553 44.43 8.62 10.16
C ASP A 553 44.10 9.11 8.74
N MET A 554 44.54 10.33 8.46
CA MET A 554 44.47 10.91 7.11
C MET A 554 45.09 9.98 6.07
N VAL A 555 44.52 9.93 4.86
CA VAL A 555 45.10 9.24 3.71
C VAL A 555 46.42 9.93 3.32
N ASP A 556 47.50 9.14 3.27
CA ASP A 556 48.84 9.57 2.87
C ASP A 556 49.22 9.07 1.47
N ASP A 557 50.41 9.45 0.97
CA ASP A 557 50.91 9.09 -0.38
C ASP A 557 51.23 7.61 -0.58
N ARG A 558 51.30 6.85 0.51
CA ARG A 558 51.60 5.42 0.47
C ARG A 558 50.33 4.58 0.54
N SER A 559 49.24 5.19 0.99
CA SER A 559 47.95 4.55 1.15
C SER A 559 47.13 4.56 -0.14
N VAL A 560 46.36 3.49 -0.33
CA VAL A 560 45.32 3.41 -1.37
C VAL A 560 43.97 3.48 -0.71
N TYR A 561 43.18 4.50 -1.02
CA TYR A 561 41.81 4.64 -0.52
C TYR A 561 40.83 4.24 -1.61
N LEU A 562 40.07 3.18 -1.35
CA LEU A 562 39.07 2.64 -2.26
C LEU A 562 37.67 2.89 -1.73
N ARG A 563 36.74 3.07 -2.67
CA ARG A 563 35.32 2.96 -2.42
C ARG A 563 34.62 2.12 -3.48
N TRP A 564 33.56 1.44 -3.08
CA TRP A 564 32.76 0.63 -4.00
C TRP A 564 31.32 0.51 -3.51
N ILE A 565 30.41 0.19 -4.43
CA ILE A 565 29.02 -0.11 -4.07
C ILE A 565 28.98 -1.51 -3.45
N GLY A 566 28.55 -1.58 -2.20
CA GLY A 566 28.38 -2.81 -1.44
C GLY A 566 27.23 -3.68 -1.95
N LEU A 567 27.08 -4.86 -1.35
CA LEU A 567 26.00 -5.80 -1.64
C LEU A 567 24.62 -5.22 -1.33
N THR A 568 24.59 -4.26 -0.42
CA THR A 568 23.38 -3.59 0.06
C THR A 568 23.14 -2.23 -0.61
N GLY A 569 24.01 -1.79 -1.54
CA GLY A 569 23.81 -0.59 -2.38
C GLY A 569 24.44 0.70 -1.93
N SER A 570 24.88 0.75 -0.69
CA SER A 570 25.61 1.89 -0.14
C SER A 570 27.08 1.81 -0.52
N TRP A 571 27.76 2.96 -0.48
CA TRP A 571 29.21 2.94 -0.66
C TRP A 571 29.86 2.39 0.59
N ASN A 572 30.86 1.55 0.35
CA ASN A 572 31.80 1.10 1.33
C ASN A 572 33.13 1.81 1.08
N TYR A 573 33.86 2.08 2.15
CA TYR A 573 35.14 2.77 2.13
C TYR A 573 36.19 1.94 2.85
N TYR A 574 37.40 1.89 2.28
CA TYR A 574 38.52 1.23 2.95
C TYR A 574 39.87 1.78 2.52
N ARG A 575 40.75 2.00 3.51
CA ARG A 575 42.11 2.48 3.32
C ARG A 575 43.10 1.33 3.46
N PHE A 576 43.82 1.03 2.39
CA PHE A 576 44.94 0.09 2.39
C PHE A 576 46.24 0.84 2.64
N VAL A 577 46.89 0.56 3.76
CA VAL A 577 48.16 1.21 4.17
C VAL A 577 49.37 0.65 3.41
N TYR A 578 49.29 -0.61 2.95
CA TYR A 578 50.37 -1.28 2.25
C TYR A 578 50.07 -1.47 0.75
N ASN A 579 50.84 -0.78 -0.09
CA ASN A 579 50.99 -1.15 -1.49
C ASN A 579 52.24 -2.04 -1.64
N GLN A 580 52.07 -3.25 -2.16
CA GLN A 580 53.20 -4.19 -2.26
C GLN A 580 53.89 -4.14 -3.62
N GLU A 581 53.15 -3.91 -4.71
CA GLU A 581 53.71 -4.07 -6.05
C GLU A 581 52.92 -3.26 -7.09
N VAL A 582 53.62 -2.36 -7.80
CA VAL A 582 53.14 -1.74 -9.05
C VAL A 582 53.91 -2.38 -10.19
N SER A 583 53.26 -3.27 -10.93
CA SER A 583 53.86 -3.98 -12.06
C SER A 583 53.29 -3.46 -13.38
N LEU A 584 54.14 -3.29 -14.39
CA LEU A 584 53.72 -3.02 -15.76
C LEU A 584 53.42 -4.34 -16.46
N ASP A 585 52.19 -4.53 -16.93
CA ASP A 585 51.83 -5.68 -17.75
C ASP A 585 51.49 -5.19 -19.17
N VAL A 586 52.20 -5.73 -20.15
CA VAL A 586 51.92 -5.51 -21.58
C VAL A 586 51.01 -6.63 -22.02
N GLN A 587 49.70 -6.44 -21.89
CA GLN A 587 48.75 -7.44 -22.36
C GLN A 587 48.60 -7.32 -23.89
N ASN A 588 48.64 -8.46 -24.59
CA ASN A 588 48.09 -8.53 -25.94
C ASN A 588 46.59 -8.26 -25.86
N ALA A 589 46.09 -7.35 -26.68
CA ALA A 589 44.73 -6.82 -26.64
C ALA A 589 43.66 -7.93 -26.52
N THR A 590 42.97 -7.99 -25.39
CA THR A 590 41.70 -8.70 -25.25
C THR A 590 40.58 -7.83 -25.80
N ILE A 591 39.70 -8.45 -26.59
CA ILE A 591 38.48 -7.86 -27.13
C ILE A 591 37.67 -7.23 -25.98
N ILE A 592 37.48 -5.91 -26.00
CA ILE A 592 36.56 -5.23 -25.09
C ILE A 592 35.19 -5.24 -25.74
N LYS A 593 34.24 -5.97 -25.16
CA LYS A 593 32.82 -5.79 -25.45
C LYS A 593 32.28 -4.75 -24.48
N ASN A 594 31.92 -3.57 -24.99
CA ASN A 594 31.15 -2.60 -24.23
C ASN A 594 29.65 -2.96 -24.25
N TYR A 595 29.01 -2.56 -23.16
CA TYR A 595 27.66 -2.83 -22.67
C TYR A 595 26.54 -3.14 -23.68
N VAL A 596 25.66 -4.06 -23.27
CA VAL A 596 24.32 -4.29 -23.85
C VAL A 596 23.38 -3.23 -23.29
N SER A 597 22.87 -2.33 -24.14
CA SER A 597 21.90 -1.29 -23.76
C SER A 597 20.44 -1.81 -23.75
N ASP A 598 20.18 -2.98 -24.33
CA ASP A 598 18.87 -3.62 -24.36
C ASP A 598 19.01 -5.14 -24.27
N TRP A 599 18.64 -5.70 -23.10
CA TRP A 599 18.72 -7.13 -22.81
C TRP A 599 17.70 -7.95 -23.61
N ALA A 600 16.60 -7.34 -24.07
CA ALA A 600 15.56 -8.04 -24.81
C ALA A 600 15.95 -8.31 -26.28
N ASN A 601 16.81 -7.47 -26.87
CA ASN A 601 17.14 -7.52 -28.30
C ASN A 601 18.62 -7.77 -28.62
N GLN A 602 19.49 -8.01 -27.62
CA GLN A 602 20.89 -8.47 -27.80
C GLN A 602 21.69 -7.70 -28.88
N SER A 603 21.45 -6.40 -29.06
CA SER A 603 22.12 -5.62 -30.10
C SER A 603 23.23 -4.75 -29.52
N GLY A 604 24.45 -4.97 -30.01
CA GLY A 604 25.61 -4.09 -29.81
C GLY A 604 26.79 -4.59 -30.63
N ILE A 605 27.54 -3.68 -31.28
CA ILE A 605 28.95 -3.82 -31.71
C ILE A 605 29.46 -2.41 -32.09
N GLU A 606 30.61 -2.02 -31.52
CA GLU A 606 31.75 -1.51 -32.29
C GLU A 606 33.03 -2.09 -31.67
N GLU A 607 33.87 -2.68 -32.52
CA GLU A 607 35.17 -3.27 -32.16
C GLU A 607 36.29 -2.25 -32.44
N VAL A 608 37.09 -1.93 -31.43
CA VAL A 608 38.35 -1.19 -31.62
C VAL A 608 39.49 -2.00 -31.00
N ILE A 609 40.51 -2.29 -31.81
CA ILE A 609 41.75 -2.93 -31.37
C ILE A 609 42.69 -1.81 -30.90
N SER A 610 42.87 -1.66 -29.58
CA SER A 610 43.96 -0.87 -29.02
C SER A 610 44.93 -1.78 -28.26
N LYS A 611 46.24 -1.55 -28.44
CA LYS A 611 47.27 -2.05 -27.53
C LYS A 611 47.45 -1.01 -26.45
N THR A 612 47.08 -1.34 -25.22
CA THR A 612 47.24 -0.45 -24.07
C THR A 612 48.07 -1.16 -23.01
N ALA A 613 49.22 -0.58 -22.64
CA ALA A 613 49.97 -1.04 -21.47
C ALA A 613 49.22 -0.59 -20.21
N GLY A 614 48.84 -1.53 -19.36
CA GLY A 614 48.13 -1.26 -18.10
C GLY A 614 49.07 -1.47 -16.91
N GLN A 615 49.13 -0.51 -15.99
CA GLN A 615 49.77 -0.73 -14.70
C GLN A 615 48.81 -1.54 -13.81
N LYS A 616 49.34 -2.56 -13.14
CA LYS A 616 48.64 -3.31 -12.09
C LYS A 616 49.16 -2.87 -10.74
N MET A 617 48.27 -2.75 -9.77
CA MET A 617 48.63 -2.47 -8.38
C MET A 617 48.02 -3.53 -7.48
N LYS A 618 48.85 -4.17 -6.65
CA LYS A 618 48.41 -5.08 -5.60
C LYS A 618 48.39 -4.35 -4.26
N VAL A 619 47.22 -4.32 -3.63
CA VAL A 619 47.04 -3.81 -2.27
C VAL A 619 46.80 -4.94 -1.29
N LEU A 620 47.22 -4.73 -0.05
CA LEU A 620 47.14 -5.73 1.01
C LEU A 620 46.77 -5.06 2.34
N ALA A 621 45.96 -5.78 3.12
CA ALA A 621 45.65 -5.47 4.50
C ALA A 621 45.92 -6.72 5.35
N GLU A 622 46.64 -6.55 6.46
CA GLU A 622 47.03 -7.64 7.38
C GLU A 622 46.13 -7.65 8.61
N ASP A 623 46.10 -8.77 9.33
CA ASP A 623 45.44 -8.93 10.63
C ASP A 623 43.95 -8.54 10.69
N LEU A 624 43.23 -8.72 9.57
CA LEU A 624 41.81 -8.39 9.50
C LEU A 624 40.95 -9.42 10.20
N SER A 625 39.91 -8.95 10.90
CA SER A 625 38.88 -9.82 11.44
C SER A 625 38.10 -10.52 10.33
N VAL A 626 37.53 -11.69 10.62
CA VAL A 626 36.62 -12.39 9.69
C VAL A 626 35.45 -11.49 9.24
N ALA A 627 34.99 -10.58 10.11
CA ALA A 627 33.91 -9.66 9.78
C ALA A 627 34.35 -8.59 8.76
N ASP A 628 35.54 -8.01 8.92
CA ASP A 628 36.09 -7.03 7.97
C ASP A 628 36.38 -7.67 6.61
N ILE A 629 36.80 -8.94 6.59
CA ILE A 629 37.03 -9.68 5.34
C ILE A 629 35.72 -9.87 4.58
N LYS A 630 34.62 -10.21 5.26
CA LYS A 630 33.30 -10.30 4.63
C LYS A 630 32.87 -8.96 4.02
N GLY A 631 33.11 -7.85 4.73
CA GLY A 631 32.88 -6.51 4.20
C GLY A 631 33.71 -6.23 2.94
N LEU A 632 35.00 -6.56 2.95
CA LEU A 632 35.90 -6.40 1.81
C LEU A 632 35.56 -7.30 0.62
N GLN A 633 35.04 -8.51 0.85
CA GLN A 633 34.63 -9.44 -0.21
C GLN A 633 33.55 -8.85 -1.13
N SER A 634 32.71 -7.93 -0.63
CA SER A 634 31.70 -7.25 -1.44
C SER A 634 32.31 -6.50 -2.65
N ILE A 635 33.59 -6.10 -2.58
CA ILE A 635 34.28 -5.40 -3.66
C ILE A 635 34.33 -6.20 -4.96
N LYS A 636 34.43 -7.53 -4.87
CA LYS A 636 34.42 -8.47 -6.02
C LYS A 636 33.14 -8.37 -6.83
N TYR A 637 32.08 -7.98 -6.14
CA TYR A 637 30.72 -8.07 -6.61
C TYR A 637 30.16 -6.72 -7.03
N SER A 638 30.85 -5.64 -6.65
CA SER A 638 30.46 -4.27 -6.95
C SER A 638 30.39 -4.02 -8.46
N PRO A 639 29.33 -3.37 -8.94
CA PRO A 639 29.26 -2.87 -10.31
C PRO A 639 30.25 -1.71 -10.57
N LYS A 640 30.74 -1.04 -9.51
CA LYS A 640 31.59 0.14 -9.63
C LYS A 640 32.57 0.24 -8.47
N VAL A 641 33.86 0.30 -8.79
CA VAL A 641 34.95 0.50 -7.82
C VAL A 641 35.71 1.75 -8.20
N GLN A 642 35.99 2.60 -7.22
CA GLN A 642 36.74 3.83 -7.43
C GLN A 642 37.90 3.95 -6.45
N MET A 643 38.99 4.51 -6.94
CA MET A 643 40.19 4.84 -6.17
C MET A 643 40.30 6.36 -6.05
N LEU A 644 40.72 6.84 -4.88
CA LEU A 644 41.05 8.24 -4.69
C LEU A 644 42.33 8.58 -5.44
N VAL A 645 42.28 9.54 -6.37
CA VAL A 645 43.43 9.92 -7.22
C VAL A 645 43.91 11.36 -7.03
N ASN A 646 43.07 12.21 -6.45
CA ASN A 646 43.48 13.53 -6.01
C ASN A 646 42.81 13.83 -4.68
N ARG A 647 43.52 14.54 -3.79
CA ARG A 647 43.06 14.91 -2.46
C ARG A 647 42.57 16.34 -2.39
N ASN A 648 43.07 17.21 -3.28
CA ASN A 648 42.66 18.60 -3.33
C ASN A 648 42.60 19.13 -4.78
N PRO A 649 41.38 19.30 -5.37
CA PRO A 649 40.11 18.81 -4.85
C PRO A 649 40.07 17.28 -4.84
N VAL A 650 39.23 16.71 -3.97
CA VAL A 650 38.98 15.26 -3.93
C VAL A 650 38.51 14.80 -5.32
N LYS A 651 39.21 13.82 -5.91
CA LYS A 651 38.81 13.20 -7.17
C LYS A 651 38.89 11.69 -7.07
N TRP A 652 37.84 11.04 -7.56
CA TRP A 652 37.71 9.59 -7.65
C TRP A 652 37.86 9.12 -9.08
N GLN A 653 38.59 8.03 -9.29
CA GLN A 653 38.76 7.40 -10.60
C GLN A 653 38.28 5.96 -10.56
N THR A 654 37.48 5.55 -11.54
CA THR A 654 37.02 4.15 -11.65
C THR A 654 38.20 3.23 -11.99
N VAL A 655 38.34 2.14 -11.24
CA VAL A 655 39.38 1.12 -11.41
C VAL A 655 38.76 -0.25 -11.69
N VAL A 656 39.47 -1.11 -12.41
CA VAL A 656 39.00 -2.46 -12.72
C VAL A 656 39.68 -3.46 -11.81
N ILE A 657 38.90 -4.24 -11.04
CA ILE A 657 39.44 -5.26 -10.15
C ILE A 657 39.69 -6.58 -10.89
N ASN A 658 40.85 -7.18 -10.66
CA ASN A 658 41.13 -8.54 -11.08
C ASN A 658 40.64 -9.54 -10.01
N THR A 659 39.45 -10.10 -10.24
CA THR A 659 38.80 -11.00 -9.29
C THR A 659 39.48 -12.36 -9.11
N ALA A 660 40.49 -12.69 -9.93
CA ALA A 660 41.29 -13.91 -9.77
C ALA A 660 42.45 -13.77 -8.78
N THR A 661 42.69 -12.56 -8.26
CA THR A 661 43.86 -12.24 -7.41
C THR A 661 43.55 -12.12 -5.93
N PHE A 662 42.31 -12.42 -5.52
CA PHE A 662 41.95 -12.45 -4.11
C PHE A 662 42.69 -13.58 -3.39
N ALA A 663 43.37 -13.22 -2.30
CA ALA A 663 44.00 -14.16 -1.38
C ALA A 663 43.39 -13.97 0.00
N GLU A 664 42.88 -15.07 0.56
CA GLU A 664 42.20 -15.12 1.85
C GLU A 664 42.73 -16.36 2.58
N TYR A 665 43.57 -16.16 3.59
CA TYR A 665 44.14 -17.26 4.38
C TYR A 665 43.85 -17.04 5.85
N GLU A 666 42.96 -17.84 6.45
CA GLU A 666 42.74 -17.82 7.90
C GLU A 666 44.04 -18.17 8.63
N THR A 667 44.48 -17.26 9.50
CA THR A 667 45.58 -17.49 10.43
C THR A 667 45.04 -17.80 11.82
N ARG A 668 45.93 -18.23 12.71
CA ARG A 668 45.57 -18.60 14.09
C ARG A 668 45.01 -17.36 14.81
N ASN A 669 43.82 -17.49 15.43
CA ASN A 669 43.07 -16.46 16.17
C ASN A 669 42.02 -15.66 15.37
N GLY A 670 41.54 -16.18 14.22
CA GLY A 670 40.41 -15.57 13.51
C GLY A 670 40.75 -14.26 12.79
N GLN A 671 42.03 -14.10 12.45
CA GLN A 671 42.55 -13.00 11.65
C GLN A 671 43.13 -13.53 10.34
N ALA A 672 42.99 -12.77 9.26
CA ALA A 672 43.53 -13.14 7.96
C ALA A 672 43.98 -11.91 7.15
N PRO A 673 45.02 -12.05 6.32
CA PRO A 673 45.35 -11.04 5.34
C PRO A 673 44.34 -11.07 4.20
N PHE A 674 44.05 -9.89 3.64
CA PHE A 674 43.30 -9.70 2.41
C PHE A 674 44.17 -9.02 1.38
N SER A 675 44.19 -9.51 0.15
CA SER A 675 44.87 -8.84 -0.94
C SER A 675 44.04 -8.85 -2.21
N VAL A 676 44.09 -7.75 -2.97
CA VAL A 676 43.42 -7.62 -4.25
C VAL A 676 44.30 -6.84 -5.22
N THR A 677 44.31 -7.27 -6.49
CA THR A 677 44.98 -6.54 -7.57
C THR A 677 43.95 -5.83 -8.43
N PHE A 678 44.21 -4.56 -8.75
CA PHE A 678 43.42 -3.79 -9.70
C PHE A 678 44.29 -3.25 -10.83
N ASN A 679 43.67 -3.08 -11.99
CA ASN A 679 44.26 -2.45 -13.15
C ASN A 679 44.00 -0.95 -13.05
N LEU A 680 45.08 -0.16 -13.11
CA LEU A 680 44.98 1.27 -13.30
C LEU A 680 44.59 1.55 -14.76
N PRO A 681 43.77 2.59 -15.01
CA PRO A 681 43.45 3.00 -16.37
C PRO A 681 44.75 3.28 -17.13
N GLY A 682 44.84 2.75 -18.35
CA GLY A 682 46.05 2.82 -19.16
C GLY A 682 46.51 4.27 -19.36
N ILE A 683 47.82 4.50 -19.21
CA ILE A 683 48.43 5.75 -19.65
C ILE A 683 48.37 5.71 -21.18
N ASN A 684 47.63 6.63 -21.80
CA ASN A 684 47.72 6.85 -23.25
C ASN A 684 49.12 7.36 -23.56
N ILE A 685 50.05 6.45 -23.83
CA ILE A 685 51.35 6.81 -24.40
C ILE A 685 51.11 6.92 -25.91
N GLN A 686 50.64 8.08 -26.37
CA GLN A 686 50.83 8.43 -27.77
C GLN A 686 52.34 8.57 -27.99
N THR A 687 52.96 7.56 -28.59
CA THR A 687 54.20 7.77 -29.33
C THR A 687 53.82 8.17 -30.74
N GLN A 688 54.38 9.30 -31.19
CA GLN A 688 54.23 9.91 -32.52
C GLN A 688 54.34 8.91 -33.67
#